data_AF-A0AB32TSR4-F1
#
_entry.id   AF-A0AB32TSR4-F1
#
_cell.length_a   1.000
_cell.length_b   1.000
_cell.length_c   1.000
_cell.angle_alpha   90.00
_cell.angle_beta   90.00
_cell.angle_gamma   90.00
#
_symmetry.space_group_name_H-M   'P 1'
#
loop_
_entity.id
_entity.type
_entity.pdbx_description
1 polymer ?
#
loop_
_entity_poly.entity_id
_entity_poly.type
_entity_poly.pdbx_seq_one_letter_code
_entity_poly.pdbx_strand_id
1 'polypeptide(L)'
;MLALSLSSVGQSLSGINIVEPSNDELPPLPKPRMYQLDIVLKKGNNLAIRDRGGTSDPYVKFKIAGKEVFRSKTIHKNLNPVWEEKVSLLVESLREPLYVKVFDYDFGLQDDFMGSAYLYLESLEHQRTLDVTLDLKDPHYPKQDLGSLELAVTLIPKEGDFREATMLMRRSWKRSSKHQSLRLSDVHRKSQLWRGIVSISLIEAHDLQPMDNNGLSDPYVKFRMGHQKYKSKTIPKTLNPQWREQFDFHLYDEQGGFVDITVWDKDAGKKDDFMGRCQVDLSLLSKECTHRLDLPLEEGEGMLVLLVTLTASAAVSIADLSVNVLDDPHERKEILHRYNVLRSFHNIKDVGMVQVKVIRAEGLMAADVTGKSDPFCVVELSNDRLQTHTVYKNLNPEWNKVFTFNVKDIHSVLEVTVYDEDRDRSADFLGKVAIPLLNIQNGERKAYALKSKELTGPTKGVIFLEIDVIYNVVKAGMRTLIPIEQKYIEEEPRVSKQLLLQNFNRVRRCIMFLINAGCYINSCFEWESPQRSICAFLLFVLVVWNFELYMVPLVLLMLLAWNYILIASGKDTRQGDVQAVEDLLEDEDEDFDRDDKDSERKGFMNKLYAIQDVCISVQNALDEVASYGERIKNTFNWTVPFLSWLAIVALCVVTLVLYFIPLRYIVLAWGVNKFTKKLRDPYSIDNNELLDFLSRVPSDVQVMQYRELKVDPCHSPNKRKKNNPG
;
A
#
# COMPACT_ATOMS: atom_id res chain seq x y z
N MET A 1 41.66 -62.33 37.94
CA MET A 1 42.30 -63.07 36.83
C MET A 1 42.57 -62.03 35.75
N LEU A 2 43.80 -61.59 35.43
CA LEU A 2 45.06 -62.33 35.20
C LEU A 2 44.88 -63.48 34.19
N ALA A 3 45.71 -63.67 33.16
CA ALA A 3 46.82 -62.88 32.60
C ALA A 3 47.37 -63.57 31.31
N LEU A 4 48.00 -62.80 30.39
CA LEU A 4 49.11 -63.21 29.49
C LEU A 4 48.82 -64.37 28.47
N SER A 5 49.61 -64.69 27.44
CA SER A 5 50.90 -64.27 26.84
C SER A 5 50.85 -64.49 25.30
N LEU A 6 51.42 -63.67 24.41
CA LEU A 6 52.81 -63.71 23.86
C LEU A 6 53.27 -65.12 23.40
N SER A 7 53.98 -65.34 22.29
CA SER A 7 55.01 -64.52 21.60
C SER A 7 55.22 -64.92 20.11
N SER A 8 55.56 -64.01 19.18
CA SER A 8 56.92 -63.72 18.64
C SER A 8 57.54 -64.74 17.65
N VAL A 9 57.89 -64.26 16.45
CA VAL A 9 59.25 -64.18 15.85
C VAL A 9 59.08 -63.90 14.35
N GLY A 10 59.87 -62.97 13.79
CA GLY A 10 59.92 -62.72 12.35
C GLY A 10 61.35 -62.83 11.81
N GLN A 11 61.48 -63.09 10.51
CA GLN A 11 62.71 -62.85 9.75
C GLN A 11 62.38 -62.59 8.28
N SER A 12 63.12 -61.66 7.68
CA SER A 12 62.98 -61.23 6.28
C SER A 12 64.00 -61.94 5.39
N LEU A 13 63.67 -62.09 4.10
CA LEU A 13 64.64 -62.29 3.02
C LEU A 13 64.12 -61.63 1.74
N SER A 14 65.03 -61.15 0.90
CA SER A 14 64.79 -60.05 -0.03
C SER A 14 64.96 -60.41 -1.52
N GLY A 15 63.97 -60.01 -2.33
CA GLY A 15 64.17 -59.43 -3.68
C GLY A 15 64.41 -60.36 -4.88
N ILE A 16 63.68 -60.10 -5.98
CA ILE A 16 64.13 -60.14 -7.38
C ILE A 16 63.12 -59.35 -8.27
N ASN A 17 63.64 -58.79 -9.37
CA ASN A 17 63.01 -57.86 -10.34
C ASN A 17 62.42 -58.61 -11.58
N ILE A 18 61.54 -58.06 -12.44
CA ILE A 18 60.76 -56.80 -12.53
C ILE A 18 59.57 -57.05 -13.49
N VAL A 19 58.40 -56.42 -13.29
CA VAL A 19 57.42 -56.10 -14.37
C VAL A 19 56.74 -54.75 -14.06
N GLU A 20 56.55 -53.97 -15.12
CA GLU A 20 55.97 -52.63 -15.33
C GLU A 20 55.00 -52.01 -14.27
N PRO A 21 55.11 -50.68 -14.01
CA PRO A 21 54.06 -49.92 -13.35
C PRO A 21 52.99 -49.46 -14.36
N SER A 22 51.75 -49.92 -14.19
CA SER A 22 50.58 -49.31 -14.82
C SER A 22 50.30 -47.92 -14.25
N ASN A 23 49.75 -47.02 -15.07
CA ASN A 23 49.37 -45.66 -14.66
C ASN A 23 48.44 -45.64 -13.45
N ASP A 24 48.94 -45.21 -12.29
CA ASP A 24 48.13 -44.63 -11.22
C ASP A 24 48.38 -43.12 -11.16
N GLU A 25 47.51 -42.39 -11.86
CA GLU A 25 47.43 -40.94 -11.82
C GLU A 25 46.94 -40.51 -10.43
N LEU A 26 47.66 -39.61 -9.75
CA LEU A 26 47.24 -39.05 -8.47
C LEU A 26 45.81 -38.48 -8.59
N PRO A 27 44.89 -38.77 -7.65
CA PRO A 27 43.54 -38.26 -7.74
C PRO A 27 43.57 -36.72 -7.73
N PRO A 28 42.90 -36.05 -8.68
CA PRO A 28 42.94 -34.60 -8.77
C PRO A 28 42.33 -33.97 -7.53
N LEU A 29 43.00 -32.95 -6.97
CA LEU A 29 42.47 -32.20 -5.83
C LEU A 29 41.04 -31.70 -6.12
N PRO A 30 40.16 -31.66 -5.10
CA PRO A 30 38.79 -31.18 -5.27
C PRO A 30 38.81 -29.74 -5.78
N LYS A 31 38.21 -29.52 -6.96
CA LYS A 31 38.04 -28.16 -7.50
C LYS A 31 37.07 -27.39 -6.59
N PRO A 32 37.41 -26.19 -6.12
CA PRO A 32 36.51 -25.40 -5.30
C PRO A 32 35.25 -25.07 -6.09
N ARG A 33 34.07 -25.28 -5.49
CA ARG A 33 32.78 -25.12 -6.16
C ARG A 33 32.40 -23.66 -6.45
N MET A 34 33.00 -22.70 -5.76
CA MET A 34 32.73 -21.27 -5.90
C MET A 34 33.97 -20.42 -5.60
N TYR A 35 34.03 -19.25 -6.23
CA TYR A 35 35.05 -18.23 -6.00
C TYR A 35 34.39 -16.91 -5.58
N GLN A 36 35.00 -16.20 -4.64
CA GLN A 36 34.67 -14.81 -4.34
C GLN A 36 35.64 -13.89 -5.07
N LEU A 37 35.10 -12.96 -5.86
CA LEU A 37 35.84 -11.99 -6.65
C LEU A 37 35.66 -10.59 -6.03
N ASP A 38 36.64 -10.14 -5.26
CA ASP A 38 36.69 -8.80 -4.67
C ASP A 38 37.35 -7.83 -5.67
N ILE A 39 36.58 -6.88 -6.20
CA ILE A 39 37.05 -5.81 -7.10
C ILE A 39 37.00 -4.48 -6.35
N VAL A 40 38.04 -3.66 -6.48
CA VAL A 40 38.07 -2.25 -6.06
C VAL A 40 38.27 -1.40 -7.31
N LEU A 41 37.25 -0.64 -7.68
CA LEU A 41 37.31 0.34 -8.75
C LEU A 41 38.04 1.59 -8.23
N LYS A 42 39.30 1.79 -8.62
CA LYS A 42 40.09 2.93 -8.14
C LYS A 42 39.70 4.21 -8.89
N LYS A 43 40.09 4.29 -10.17
CA LYS A 43 39.94 5.49 -11.00
C LYS A 43 39.93 5.20 -12.50
N GLY A 44 39.44 6.15 -13.29
CA GLY A 44 39.64 6.22 -14.73
C GLY A 44 40.69 7.27 -15.06
N ASN A 45 41.47 7.05 -16.13
CA ASN A 45 42.45 7.99 -16.65
C ASN A 45 42.10 8.33 -18.11
N ASN A 46 42.05 9.63 -18.42
CA ASN A 46 41.86 10.17 -19.78
C ASN A 46 40.65 9.59 -20.54
N LEU A 47 39.48 9.53 -19.90
CA LEU A 47 38.27 8.99 -20.53
C LEU A 47 37.78 9.86 -21.70
N ALA A 48 37.16 9.22 -22.69
CA ALA A 48 36.68 9.88 -23.91
C ALA A 48 35.63 10.96 -23.64
N ILE A 49 35.81 12.16 -24.19
CA ILE A 49 34.80 13.23 -24.16
C ILE A 49 33.65 12.87 -25.10
N ARG A 50 32.41 12.95 -24.61
CA ARG A 50 31.18 12.87 -25.42
C ARG A 50 30.38 14.17 -25.42
N ASP A 51 30.32 14.83 -24.27
CA ASP A 51 29.65 16.13 -24.12
C ASP A 51 30.24 17.27 -24.95
N ARG A 52 29.34 18.12 -25.48
CA ARG A 52 29.69 19.37 -26.17
C ARG A 52 30.45 20.38 -25.31
N GLY A 53 30.43 20.20 -23.99
CA GLY A 53 31.13 21.05 -23.01
C GLY A 53 32.60 20.72 -22.78
N GLY A 54 33.14 19.64 -23.39
CA GLY A 54 34.55 19.24 -23.22
C GLY A 54 34.84 18.44 -21.94
N THR A 55 33.81 18.11 -21.16
CA THR A 55 33.89 17.32 -19.93
C THR A 55 32.70 16.37 -19.86
N SER A 56 32.94 15.10 -19.54
CA SER A 56 31.91 14.06 -19.41
C SER A 56 31.58 13.74 -17.95
N ASP A 57 30.45 13.06 -17.73
CA ASP A 57 29.91 12.54 -16.47
C ASP A 57 30.06 10.99 -16.38
N PRO A 58 31.28 10.43 -16.33
CA PRO A 58 31.49 8.98 -16.43
C PRO A 58 30.95 8.16 -15.26
N TYR A 59 30.44 6.98 -15.60
CA TYR A 59 30.20 5.87 -14.67
C TYR A 59 30.50 4.50 -15.31
N VAL A 60 30.78 3.51 -14.47
CA VAL A 60 31.22 2.16 -14.89
C VAL A 60 30.16 1.11 -14.57
N LYS A 61 29.96 0.17 -15.49
CA LYS A 61 29.13 -1.04 -15.34
C LYS A 61 29.98 -2.29 -15.50
N PHE A 62 29.83 -3.26 -14.60
CA PHE A 62 30.42 -4.58 -14.71
C PHE A 62 29.36 -5.62 -15.07
N LYS A 63 29.69 -6.56 -15.97
CA LYS A 63 28.84 -7.68 -16.39
C LYS A 63 29.59 -9.01 -16.35
N ILE A 64 28.92 -10.08 -15.93
CA ILE A 64 29.37 -11.48 -15.97
C ILE A 64 28.17 -12.30 -16.50
N ALA A 65 28.38 -13.37 -17.27
CA ALA A 65 27.30 -14.12 -17.95
C ALA A 65 26.37 -13.24 -18.83
N GLY A 66 26.84 -12.07 -19.29
CA GLY A 66 25.99 -11.04 -19.91
C GLY A 66 25.05 -10.27 -18.95
N LYS A 67 24.94 -10.70 -17.70
CA LYS A 67 24.16 -10.06 -16.63
C LYS A 67 24.96 -8.92 -15.98
N GLU A 68 24.30 -7.79 -15.74
CA GLU A 68 24.89 -6.67 -14.98
C GLU A 68 24.98 -7.01 -13.49
N VAL A 69 26.18 -6.89 -12.92
CA VAL A 69 26.49 -7.29 -11.54
C VAL A 69 26.81 -6.11 -10.64
N PHE A 70 27.27 -4.99 -11.21
CA PHE A 70 27.63 -3.77 -10.50
C PHE A 70 27.55 -2.55 -11.45
N ARG A 71 27.20 -1.38 -10.88
CA ARG A 71 27.28 -0.06 -11.51
C ARG A 71 27.84 0.91 -10.45
N SER A 72 28.84 1.71 -10.81
CA SER A 72 29.42 2.74 -9.93
C SER A 72 28.53 3.98 -9.83
N LYS A 73 28.88 4.90 -8.93
CA LYS A 73 28.42 6.29 -8.97
C LYS A 73 28.83 6.97 -10.29
N THR A 74 28.02 7.93 -10.71
CA THR A 74 28.38 8.94 -11.70
C THR A 74 29.27 9.99 -11.05
N ILE A 75 30.34 10.39 -11.73
CA ILE A 75 31.19 11.51 -11.30
C ILE A 75 31.10 12.59 -12.36
N HIS A 76 30.52 13.73 -12.01
CA HIS A 76 30.20 14.78 -12.95
C HIS A 76 31.44 15.56 -13.42
N LYS A 77 31.48 15.90 -14.72
CA LYS A 77 32.42 16.78 -15.42
C LYS A 77 33.90 16.47 -15.17
N ASN A 78 34.25 15.18 -15.18
CA ASN A 78 35.60 14.74 -14.86
C ASN A 78 36.05 13.54 -15.73
N LEU A 79 37.04 13.77 -16.60
CA LEU A 79 37.65 12.75 -17.47
C LEU A 79 38.67 11.86 -16.74
N ASN A 80 39.02 12.19 -15.51
CA ASN A 80 39.87 11.39 -14.61
C ASN A 80 39.14 11.10 -13.29
N PRO A 81 38.00 10.38 -13.35
CA PRO A 81 37.15 10.12 -12.18
C PRO A 81 37.83 9.17 -11.18
N VAL A 82 37.69 9.46 -9.88
CA VAL A 82 38.18 8.62 -8.78
C VAL A 82 36.96 8.13 -8.00
N TRP A 83 36.67 6.83 -8.08
CA TRP A 83 35.48 6.23 -7.47
C TRP A 83 35.75 5.60 -6.10
N GLU A 84 36.89 4.91 -5.96
CA GLU A 84 37.27 4.10 -4.78
C GLU A 84 36.17 3.13 -4.28
N GLU A 85 35.39 2.55 -5.20
CA GLU A 85 34.26 1.68 -4.87
C GLU A 85 34.65 0.20 -4.80
N LYS A 86 34.24 -0.52 -3.74
CA LYS A 86 34.55 -1.95 -3.55
C LYS A 86 33.31 -2.85 -3.77
N VAL A 87 33.48 -3.92 -4.56
CA VAL A 87 32.44 -4.93 -4.84
C VAL A 87 32.97 -6.37 -4.77
N SER A 88 32.42 -7.17 -3.86
CA SER A 88 32.66 -8.62 -3.68
C SER A 88 31.62 -9.47 -4.39
N LEU A 89 31.92 -9.98 -5.59
CA LEU A 89 31.05 -10.84 -6.38
C LEU A 89 31.25 -12.33 -6.00
N LEU A 90 30.23 -13.16 -6.23
CA LEU A 90 30.33 -14.62 -6.11
C LEU A 90 30.23 -15.21 -7.53
N VAL A 91 31.20 -16.05 -7.89
CA VAL A 91 31.39 -16.57 -9.24
C VAL A 91 31.48 -18.10 -9.18
N GLU A 92 30.59 -18.78 -9.92
CA GLU A 92 30.53 -20.24 -9.98
C GLU A 92 31.52 -20.84 -11.00
N SER A 93 31.88 -20.09 -12.04
CA SER A 93 32.78 -20.51 -13.11
C SER A 93 33.72 -19.37 -13.51
N LEU A 94 35.04 -19.63 -13.52
CA LEU A 94 36.05 -18.64 -13.94
C LEU A 94 36.13 -18.45 -15.47
N ARG A 95 35.45 -19.30 -16.25
CA ARG A 95 35.51 -19.30 -17.73
C ARG A 95 34.90 -18.05 -18.37
N GLU A 96 34.06 -17.33 -17.64
CA GLU A 96 33.39 -16.14 -18.14
C GLU A 96 34.19 -14.88 -17.77
N PRO A 97 34.59 -14.04 -18.74
CA PRO A 97 35.28 -12.79 -18.42
C PRO A 97 34.33 -11.79 -17.78
N LEU A 98 34.87 -11.01 -16.85
CA LEU A 98 34.25 -9.77 -16.36
C LEU A 98 34.29 -8.74 -17.48
N TYR A 99 33.13 -8.40 -18.03
CA TYR A 99 32.98 -7.38 -19.07
C TYR A 99 32.68 -6.03 -18.44
N VAL A 100 33.59 -5.07 -18.63
CA VAL A 100 33.54 -3.72 -18.09
C VAL A 100 33.09 -2.76 -19.19
N LYS A 101 32.13 -1.89 -18.90
CA LYS A 101 31.67 -0.83 -19.81
C LYS A 101 31.64 0.52 -19.09
N VAL A 102 32.07 1.58 -19.76
CA VAL A 102 32.03 2.95 -19.27
C VAL A 102 31.05 3.74 -20.13
N PHE A 103 30.24 4.57 -19.48
CA PHE A 103 29.18 5.37 -20.08
C PHE A 103 29.23 6.80 -19.54
N ASP A 104 28.86 7.74 -20.39
CA ASP A 104 28.56 9.11 -20.03
C ASP A 104 27.11 9.19 -19.53
N TYR A 105 26.79 10.14 -18.65
CA TYR A 105 25.47 10.23 -18.03
C TYR A 105 24.65 11.41 -18.54
N ASP A 106 23.87 11.17 -19.59
CA ASP A 106 22.96 12.15 -20.17
C ASP A 106 21.57 12.17 -19.51
N PHE A 107 21.27 13.20 -18.72
CA PHE A 107 19.94 13.32 -18.12
C PHE A 107 18.86 13.62 -19.17
N GLY A 108 18.00 12.62 -19.43
CA GLY A 108 16.82 12.77 -20.29
C GLY A 108 17.02 12.32 -21.74
N LEU A 109 18.24 11.96 -22.11
CA LEU A 109 18.58 11.28 -23.37
C LEU A 109 19.03 9.83 -23.08
N GLN A 110 19.75 9.21 -24.01
CA GLN A 110 20.32 7.88 -23.84
C GLN A 110 21.83 8.03 -23.56
N ASP A 111 22.26 7.56 -22.39
CA ASP A 111 23.66 7.52 -21.91
C ASP A 111 24.67 7.15 -23.02
N ASP A 112 25.57 8.07 -23.36
CA ASP A 112 26.56 7.87 -24.42
C ASP A 112 27.65 6.84 -24.05
N PHE A 113 28.11 6.05 -25.02
CA PHE A 113 29.09 4.98 -24.76
C PHE A 113 30.53 5.49 -24.79
N MET A 114 31.26 5.37 -23.67
CA MET A 114 32.65 5.86 -23.56
C MET A 114 33.68 4.77 -23.87
N GLY A 115 33.39 3.49 -23.61
CA GLY A 115 34.29 2.39 -23.97
C GLY A 115 34.05 1.10 -23.20
N SER A 116 34.74 0.01 -23.56
CA SER A 116 34.62 -1.28 -22.87
C SER A 116 35.91 -2.10 -22.84
N ALA A 117 36.04 -2.98 -21.85
CA ALA A 117 37.19 -3.87 -21.68
C ALA A 117 36.74 -5.24 -21.12
N TYR A 118 37.55 -6.28 -21.36
CA TYR A 118 37.33 -7.62 -20.82
C TYR A 118 38.46 -7.98 -19.86
N LEU A 119 38.09 -8.47 -18.68
CA LEU A 119 39.02 -9.06 -17.71
C LEU A 119 38.72 -10.56 -17.58
N TYR A 120 39.66 -11.40 -18.03
CA TYR A 120 39.54 -12.85 -17.93
C TYR A 120 39.86 -13.28 -16.50
N LEU A 121 38.93 -13.97 -15.84
CA LEU A 121 39.08 -14.35 -14.43
C LEU A 121 40.06 -15.53 -14.25
N GLU A 122 40.31 -16.31 -15.30
CA GLU A 122 41.30 -17.39 -15.32
C GLU A 122 42.75 -16.91 -15.21
N SER A 123 43.05 -15.65 -15.55
CA SER A 123 44.40 -15.08 -15.47
C SER A 123 44.73 -14.40 -14.13
N LEU A 124 43.90 -14.59 -13.10
CA LEU A 124 44.10 -14.01 -11.77
C LEU A 124 44.71 -15.02 -10.80
N GLU A 125 45.74 -14.61 -10.07
CA GLU A 125 46.33 -15.41 -8.98
C GLU A 125 45.35 -15.53 -7.81
N HIS A 126 45.16 -16.75 -7.29
CA HIS A 126 44.30 -17.00 -6.14
C HIS A 126 44.87 -16.37 -4.86
N GLN A 127 43.98 -15.85 -4.01
CA GLN A 127 44.24 -15.25 -2.69
C GLN A 127 45.19 -14.04 -2.68
N ARG A 128 45.50 -13.45 -3.84
CA ARG A 128 46.33 -12.25 -3.98
C ARG A 128 45.52 -11.11 -4.59
N THR A 129 45.74 -9.88 -4.10
CA THR A 129 45.23 -8.67 -4.76
C THR A 129 46.18 -8.29 -5.89
N LEU A 130 45.65 -8.23 -7.11
CA LEU A 130 46.33 -7.80 -8.32
C LEU A 130 45.78 -6.44 -8.75
N ASP A 131 46.67 -5.47 -8.93
CA ASP A 131 46.32 -4.20 -9.58
C ASP A 131 46.33 -4.41 -11.10
N VAL A 132 45.22 -4.07 -11.75
CA VAL A 132 44.96 -4.30 -13.17
C VAL A 132 44.55 -2.99 -13.82
N THR A 133 45.26 -2.61 -14.87
CA THR A 133 44.88 -1.52 -15.77
C THR A 133 44.19 -2.09 -17.00
N LEU A 134 42.99 -1.61 -17.31
CA LEU A 134 42.20 -2.02 -18.48
C LEU A 134 42.08 -0.87 -19.48
N ASP A 135 42.66 -1.04 -20.67
CA ASP A 135 42.50 -0.09 -21.77
C ASP A 135 41.10 -0.23 -22.39
N LEU A 136 40.38 0.89 -22.52
CA LEU A 136 39.02 0.91 -23.03
C LEU A 136 39.00 0.90 -24.56
N LYS A 137 38.13 0.07 -25.13
CA LYS A 137 37.96 -0.11 -26.58
C LYS A 137 36.49 -0.03 -26.98
N ASP A 138 36.22 0.58 -28.13
CA ASP A 138 34.92 0.54 -28.78
C ASP A 138 34.91 -0.59 -29.84
N PRO A 139 33.97 -1.55 -29.77
CA PRO A 139 33.77 -2.55 -30.81
C PRO A 139 33.58 -1.98 -32.23
N HIS A 140 33.10 -0.75 -32.37
CA HIS A 140 32.85 -0.10 -33.67
C HIS A 140 34.06 0.69 -34.19
N TYR A 141 34.90 1.23 -33.28
CA TYR A 141 36.01 2.12 -33.61
C TYR A 141 37.31 1.73 -32.86
N PRO A 142 37.95 0.61 -33.22
CA PRO A 142 39.07 0.03 -32.46
C PRO A 142 40.40 0.80 -32.54
N LYS A 143 40.44 1.96 -33.21
CA LYS A 143 41.63 2.82 -33.35
C LYS A 143 41.58 4.09 -32.50
N GLN A 144 40.47 4.36 -31.82
CA GLN A 144 40.32 5.51 -30.94
C GLN A 144 40.86 5.14 -29.55
N ASP A 145 41.71 6.00 -28.98
CA ASP A 145 42.04 5.93 -27.56
C ASP A 145 40.84 6.50 -26.76
N LEU A 146 40.35 5.71 -25.81
CA LEU A 146 39.15 5.98 -25.02
C LEU A 146 39.47 6.06 -23.51
N GLY A 147 40.76 6.05 -23.16
CA GLY A 147 41.24 6.05 -21.78
C GLY A 147 41.43 4.66 -21.20
N SER A 148 41.85 4.62 -19.94
CA SER A 148 42.11 3.40 -19.18
C SER A 148 41.45 3.41 -17.80
N LEU A 149 41.21 2.22 -17.26
CA LEU A 149 40.58 2.01 -15.96
C LEU A 149 41.51 1.25 -15.01
N GLU A 150 41.72 1.76 -13.80
CA GLU A 150 42.50 1.11 -12.76
C GLU A 150 41.60 0.38 -11.75
N LEU A 151 41.83 -0.93 -11.62
CA LEU A 151 41.12 -1.84 -10.72
C LEU A 151 42.11 -2.54 -9.79
N ALA A 152 41.72 -2.85 -8.55
CA ALA A 152 42.37 -3.88 -7.73
C ALA A 152 41.45 -5.11 -7.67
N VAL A 153 41.95 -6.30 -7.98
CA VAL A 153 41.13 -7.52 -8.09
C VAL A 153 41.73 -8.63 -7.26
N THR A 154 40.93 -9.29 -6.43
CA THR A 154 41.34 -10.37 -5.53
C THR A 154 40.41 -11.57 -5.70
N LEU A 155 40.94 -12.72 -6.08
CA LEU A 155 40.15 -13.94 -6.31
C LEU A 155 40.35 -14.94 -5.17
N ILE A 156 39.33 -15.16 -4.34
CA ILE A 156 39.39 -16.00 -3.13
C ILE A 156 38.57 -17.28 -3.37
N PRO A 157 39.16 -18.48 -3.43
CA PRO A 157 38.40 -19.73 -3.48
C PRO A 157 37.64 -19.95 -2.17
N LYS A 158 36.40 -20.43 -2.25
CA LYS A 158 35.57 -20.75 -1.08
C LYS A 158 35.15 -22.22 -1.07
N GLU A 159 35.55 -22.92 -0.02
CA GLU A 159 35.03 -24.23 0.35
C GLU A 159 33.94 -24.04 1.42
N GLY A 160 32.72 -24.49 1.16
CA GLY A 160 31.60 -24.37 2.08
C GLY A 160 30.23 -24.43 1.39
N ASP A 161 29.20 -24.78 2.16
CA ASP A 161 27.85 -24.96 1.64
C ASP A 161 27.11 -23.61 1.46
N PHE A 162 26.31 -23.51 0.40
CA PHE A 162 25.79 -22.25 -0.17
C PHE A 162 25.04 -21.36 0.86
N ARG A 163 24.31 -22.00 1.78
CA ARG A 163 23.48 -21.30 2.78
C ARG A 163 24.31 -20.67 3.91
N GLU A 164 25.38 -21.32 4.35
CA GLU A 164 26.19 -20.84 5.48
C GLU A 164 27.10 -19.68 5.09
N ALA A 165 27.77 -19.77 3.94
CA ALA A 165 28.61 -18.68 3.41
C ALA A 165 27.79 -17.39 3.20
N THR A 166 26.54 -17.53 2.73
CA THR A 166 25.59 -16.40 2.58
C THR A 166 25.17 -15.81 3.93
N MET A 167 24.88 -16.65 4.94
CA MET A 167 24.51 -16.19 6.28
C MET A 167 25.66 -15.51 7.03
N LEU A 168 26.89 -16.03 6.93
CA LEU A 168 28.05 -15.48 7.62
C LEU A 168 28.43 -14.11 7.06
N MET A 169 28.37 -13.90 5.73
CA MET A 169 28.57 -12.56 5.15
C MET A 169 27.49 -11.57 5.62
N ARG A 170 26.23 -12.00 5.75
CA ARG A 170 25.13 -11.15 6.28
C ARG A 170 25.37 -10.68 7.73
N ARG A 171 26.09 -11.48 8.54
CA ARG A 171 26.51 -11.11 9.91
C ARG A 171 27.73 -10.20 9.95
N SER A 172 28.75 -10.44 9.11
CA SER A 172 29.96 -9.61 9.08
C SER A 172 29.69 -8.19 8.57
N TRP A 173 28.81 -8.05 7.57
CA TRP A 173 28.48 -6.74 6.97
C TRP A 173 27.86 -5.75 7.96
N LYS A 174 27.06 -6.24 8.92
CA LYS A 174 26.43 -5.42 9.98
C LYS A 174 27.42 -4.88 11.04
N ARG A 175 28.68 -5.32 11.06
CA ARG A 175 29.69 -4.86 12.04
C ARG A 175 30.74 -3.90 11.47
N SER A 176 30.78 -3.71 10.15
CA SER A 176 31.80 -2.89 9.48
C SER A 176 31.17 -1.83 8.57
N SER A 177 30.43 -0.89 9.17
CA SER A 177 29.70 0.17 8.45
C SER A 177 30.14 1.57 8.86
N LYS A 178 31.20 2.07 8.22
CA LYS A 178 31.39 3.48 7.86
C LYS A 178 31.93 3.49 6.42
N HIS A 179 31.37 4.35 5.56
CA HIS A 179 31.60 4.46 4.10
C HIS A 179 30.96 3.37 3.20
N GLN A 180 29.66 3.57 2.94
CA GLN A 180 29.02 3.71 1.62
C GLN A 180 29.58 2.93 0.39
N SER A 181 28.82 1.93 -0.07
CA SER A 181 28.53 1.68 -1.50
C SER A 181 27.32 0.73 -1.63
N LEU A 182 26.16 1.24 -2.07
CA LEU A 182 24.94 0.45 -2.28
C LEU A 182 25.06 -0.36 -3.59
N ARG A 183 24.64 -1.63 -3.59
CA ARG A 183 24.75 -2.51 -4.76
C ARG A 183 23.54 -2.44 -5.69
N LEU A 184 23.80 -2.32 -6.99
CA LEU A 184 22.79 -2.62 -8.02
C LEU A 184 22.54 -4.13 -8.25
N SER A 185 23.28 -5.02 -7.60
CA SER A 185 23.04 -6.47 -7.67
C SER A 185 21.70 -6.90 -7.03
N ASP A 186 21.17 -6.10 -6.10
CA ASP A 186 19.92 -6.39 -5.38
C ASP A 186 18.65 -6.03 -6.18
N VAL A 187 18.79 -5.32 -7.31
CA VAL A 187 17.68 -4.89 -8.18
C VAL A 187 16.92 -6.08 -8.82
N HIS A 188 17.48 -7.29 -8.78
CA HIS A 188 16.85 -8.50 -9.33
C HIS A 188 16.37 -9.52 -8.28
N ARG A 189 16.16 -9.12 -7.02
CA ARG A 189 15.46 -9.97 -6.03
C ARG A 189 14.34 -9.21 -5.31
N LYS A 190 13.10 -9.56 -5.69
CA LYS A 190 11.80 -8.95 -5.33
C LYS A 190 11.49 -8.74 -3.82
N SER A 191 12.21 -7.85 -3.12
CA SER A 191 11.77 -7.29 -1.82
C SER A 191 12.66 -6.13 -1.34
N GLN A 192 12.52 -4.93 -1.93
CA GLN A 192 13.01 -3.70 -1.29
C GLN A 192 11.94 -3.16 -0.34
N LEU A 193 12.27 -3.13 0.95
CA LEU A 193 11.45 -2.52 1.99
C LEU A 193 11.60 -1.00 1.89
N TRP A 194 10.49 -0.34 1.59
CA TRP A 194 10.34 1.11 1.58
C TRP A 194 10.02 1.60 2.99
N ARG A 195 10.37 2.86 3.28
CA ARG A 195 10.39 3.50 4.60
C ARG A 195 9.53 4.77 4.66
N GLY A 196 8.74 5.02 3.63
CA GLY A 196 7.91 6.21 3.51
C GLY A 196 7.18 6.28 2.18
N ILE A 197 6.08 7.03 2.17
CA ILE A 197 5.38 7.45 0.95
C ILE A 197 5.63 8.95 0.80
N VAL A 198 6.04 9.37 -0.38
CA VAL A 198 6.13 10.78 -0.76
C VAL A 198 4.98 11.03 -1.72
N SER A 199 3.91 11.66 -1.23
CA SER A 199 2.77 12.02 -2.05
C SER A 199 2.98 13.41 -2.65
N ILE A 200 2.83 13.52 -3.96
CA ILE A 200 3.04 14.75 -4.73
C ILE A 200 1.75 15.08 -5.48
N SER A 201 1.03 16.10 -5.02
CA SER A 201 -0.12 16.66 -5.73
C SER A 201 0.36 17.77 -6.66
N LEU A 202 0.33 17.51 -7.97
CA LEU A 202 0.54 18.50 -9.03
C LEU A 202 -0.71 19.36 -9.17
N ILE A 203 -0.64 20.62 -8.76
CA ILE A 203 -1.79 21.52 -8.76
C ILE A 203 -1.90 22.22 -10.11
N GLU A 204 -0.94 23.10 -10.39
CA GLU A 204 -0.96 23.99 -11.55
C GLU A 204 0.45 24.46 -11.94
N ALA A 205 0.58 25.04 -13.13
CA ALA A 205 1.73 25.85 -13.51
C ALA A 205 1.28 27.23 -14.01
N HIS A 206 2.17 28.20 -13.91
CA HIS A 206 1.97 29.57 -14.34
C HIS A 206 3.04 30.01 -15.32
N ASP A 207 2.65 30.87 -16.27
CA ASP A 207 3.53 31.57 -17.21
C ASP A 207 4.53 30.66 -17.95
N LEU A 208 4.07 29.48 -18.38
CA LEU A 208 4.88 28.57 -19.20
C LEU A 208 5.22 29.21 -20.56
N GLN A 209 6.44 28.95 -21.05
CA GLN A 209 6.87 29.42 -22.36
C GLN A 209 6.08 28.73 -23.50
N PRO A 210 5.54 29.49 -24.49
CA PRO A 210 4.87 28.91 -25.66
C PRO A 210 5.88 28.29 -26.63
N MET A 211 5.71 27.01 -26.96
CA MET A 211 6.53 26.32 -27.97
C MET A 211 5.82 26.11 -29.30
N ASP A 212 4.48 26.09 -29.27
CA ASP A 212 3.66 25.72 -30.41
C ASP A 212 3.45 26.91 -31.37
N ASN A 213 3.31 26.65 -32.68
CA ASN A 213 3.09 27.69 -33.71
C ASN A 213 1.80 28.50 -33.51
N ASN A 214 0.94 28.09 -32.58
CA ASN A 214 -0.31 28.75 -32.21
C ASN A 214 -0.17 29.73 -31.02
N GLY A 215 1.02 29.85 -30.43
CA GLY A 215 1.28 30.74 -29.29
C GLY A 215 0.82 30.20 -27.93
N LEU A 216 0.48 28.92 -27.86
CA LEU A 216 0.17 28.17 -26.64
C LEU A 216 1.10 26.94 -26.58
N SER A 217 0.79 26.00 -25.70
CA SER A 217 1.47 24.70 -25.56
C SER A 217 0.46 23.65 -25.10
N ASP A 218 0.81 22.37 -25.27
CA ASP A 218 0.12 21.20 -24.72
C ASP A 218 0.96 20.60 -23.56
N PRO A 219 1.13 21.32 -22.42
CA PRO A 219 2.07 20.93 -21.38
C PRO A 219 1.68 19.65 -20.61
N TYR A 220 2.70 18.91 -20.22
CA TYR A 220 2.61 17.79 -19.28
C TYR A 220 3.91 17.63 -18.46
N VAL A 221 3.80 17.01 -17.28
CA VAL A 221 4.91 16.86 -16.33
C VAL A 221 5.37 15.40 -16.24
N LYS A 222 6.68 15.17 -16.23
CA LYS A 222 7.31 13.88 -15.90
C LYS A 222 8.05 14.03 -14.57
N PHE A 223 7.74 13.13 -13.64
CA PHE A 223 8.37 13.04 -12.33
C PHE A 223 9.27 11.81 -12.26
N ARG A 224 10.38 11.89 -11.53
CA ARG A 224 11.33 10.79 -11.31
C ARG A 224 11.87 10.80 -9.89
N MET A 225 11.83 9.64 -9.22
CA MET A 225 12.48 9.44 -7.93
C MET A 225 13.22 8.09 -7.95
N GLY A 226 14.54 8.15 -8.16
CA GLY A 226 15.35 6.95 -8.38
C GLY A 226 14.91 6.16 -9.62
N HIS A 227 14.34 4.97 -9.41
CA HIS A 227 13.83 4.12 -10.49
C HIS A 227 12.36 4.36 -10.84
N GLN A 228 11.59 5.03 -9.97
CA GLN A 228 10.17 5.32 -10.19
C GLN A 228 10.02 6.52 -11.13
N LYS A 229 9.08 6.42 -12.07
CA LYS A 229 8.77 7.45 -13.06
C LYS A 229 7.27 7.55 -13.23
N TYR A 230 6.73 8.77 -13.17
CA TYR A 230 5.32 9.06 -13.44
C TYR A 230 5.20 10.17 -14.49
N LYS A 231 4.08 10.20 -15.21
CA LYS A 231 3.74 11.21 -16.21
C LYS A 231 2.30 11.67 -15.97
N SER A 232 2.08 12.97 -15.94
CA SER A 232 0.74 13.56 -15.82
C SER A 232 -0.05 13.45 -17.13
N LYS A 233 -1.35 13.77 -17.08
CA LYS A 233 -2.10 14.04 -18.32
C LYS A 233 -1.52 15.26 -19.04
N THR A 234 -1.73 15.28 -20.35
CA THR A 234 -1.44 16.43 -21.21
C THR A 234 -2.65 17.35 -21.23
N ILE A 235 -2.48 18.63 -20.90
CA ILE A 235 -3.56 19.62 -20.99
C ILE A 235 -3.33 20.44 -22.25
N PRO A 236 -4.24 20.38 -23.25
CA PRO A 236 -3.99 21.04 -24.52
C PRO A 236 -4.20 22.56 -24.46
N LYS A 237 -3.41 23.30 -25.23
CA LYS A 237 -3.57 24.71 -25.56
C LYS A 237 -3.66 25.64 -24.36
N THR A 238 -2.67 25.56 -23.47
CA THR A 238 -2.57 26.47 -22.32
C THR A 238 -1.12 26.71 -21.90
N LEU A 239 -0.86 27.93 -21.41
CA LEU A 239 0.38 28.30 -20.71
C LEU A 239 0.20 28.33 -19.18
N ASN A 240 -1.04 28.14 -18.72
CA ASN A 240 -1.43 28.08 -17.30
C ASN A 240 -2.25 26.79 -17.04
N PRO A 241 -1.63 25.60 -17.15
CA PRO A 241 -2.31 24.32 -16.94
C PRO A 241 -2.66 24.09 -15.46
N GLN A 242 -3.83 23.48 -15.21
CA GLN A 242 -4.24 22.97 -13.89
C GLN A 242 -4.53 21.46 -14.01
N TRP A 243 -3.64 20.62 -13.46
CA TRP A 243 -3.80 19.16 -13.51
C TRP A 243 -4.61 18.62 -12.33
N ARG A 244 -4.28 19.07 -11.11
CA ARG A 244 -4.83 18.55 -9.85
C ARG A 244 -4.70 17.02 -9.74
N GLU A 245 -3.54 16.50 -10.14
CA GLU A 245 -3.22 15.06 -10.15
C GLU A 245 -2.29 14.70 -8.98
N GLN A 246 -2.44 13.51 -8.39
CA GLN A 246 -1.58 13.03 -7.30
C GLN A 246 -0.72 11.84 -7.74
N PHE A 247 0.56 11.86 -7.34
CA PHE A 247 1.54 10.80 -7.61
C PHE A 247 2.22 10.38 -6.31
N ASP A 248 2.18 9.10 -5.99
CA ASP A 248 2.74 8.55 -4.75
C ASP A 248 4.04 7.78 -5.04
N PHE A 249 5.13 8.18 -4.38
CA PHE A 249 6.46 7.60 -4.54
C PHE A 249 6.90 6.83 -3.30
N HIS A 250 7.49 5.66 -3.52
CA HIS A 250 8.02 4.80 -2.47
C HIS A 250 9.44 5.29 -2.08
N LEU A 251 9.61 5.81 -0.87
CA LEU A 251 10.89 6.30 -0.34
C LEU A 251 11.67 5.15 0.30
N TYR A 252 12.89 4.88 -0.16
CA TYR A 252 13.72 3.77 0.34
C TYR A 252 14.88 4.21 1.26
N ASP A 253 15.36 5.45 1.15
CA ASP A 253 16.49 5.95 1.93
C ASP A 253 16.04 6.74 3.18
N GLU A 254 16.84 6.68 4.23
CA GLU A 254 16.64 7.42 5.49
C GLU A 254 16.99 8.92 5.35
N GLN A 255 17.88 9.27 4.40
CA GLN A 255 18.38 10.63 4.20
C GLN A 255 17.44 11.54 3.41
N GLY A 256 16.34 11.01 2.86
CA GLY A 256 15.54 11.69 1.83
C GLY A 256 16.12 11.43 0.44
N GLY A 257 15.24 11.46 -0.57
CA GLY A 257 15.65 11.38 -1.97
C GLY A 257 15.48 12.73 -2.67
N PHE A 258 16.01 12.83 -3.89
CA PHE A 258 15.64 13.91 -4.81
C PHE A 258 14.50 13.45 -5.70
N VAL A 259 13.53 14.33 -5.93
CA VAL A 259 12.51 14.16 -6.97
C VAL A 259 12.86 15.11 -8.12
N ASP A 260 13.21 14.55 -9.27
CA ASP A 260 13.44 15.31 -10.49
C ASP A 260 12.11 15.51 -11.22
N ILE A 261 11.82 16.75 -11.61
CA ILE A 261 10.57 17.14 -12.24
C ILE A 261 10.90 17.85 -13.55
N THR A 262 10.27 17.43 -14.64
CA THR A 262 10.49 18.02 -15.98
C THR A 262 9.17 18.29 -16.68
N VAL A 263 9.06 19.47 -17.30
CA VAL A 263 7.88 19.92 -18.05
C VAL A 263 8.17 19.80 -19.55
N TRP A 264 7.19 19.31 -20.30
CA TRP A 264 7.30 18.99 -21.72
C TRP A 264 6.06 19.43 -22.46
N ASP A 265 6.23 19.91 -23.69
CA ASP A 265 5.14 20.11 -24.65
C ASP A 265 4.90 18.80 -25.43
N LYS A 266 3.69 18.58 -25.95
CA LYS A 266 3.31 17.35 -26.65
C LYS A 266 2.88 17.62 -28.09
N ASP A 267 3.86 17.67 -28.98
CA ASP A 267 3.63 17.78 -30.42
C ASP A 267 2.92 16.59 -31.07
N ALA A 268 1.90 16.86 -31.87
CA ALA A 268 1.28 15.87 -32.73
C ALA A 268 2.18 15.58 -33.96
N GLY A 269 3.01 14.54 -33.86
CA GLY A 269 3.81 14.02 -34.99
C GLY A 269 5.26 14.52 -35.06
N LYS A 270 5.74 15.24 -34.04
CA LYS A 270 7.16 15.50 -33.81
C LYS A 270 7.59 14.86 -32.48
N LYS A 271 8.83 15.11 -32.06
CA LYS A 271 9.33 14.75 -30.73
C LYS A 271 8.99 15.89 -29.78
N ASP A 272 8.26 15.58 -28.71
CA ASP A 272 7.93 16.45 -27.57
C ASP A 272 9.07 17.43 -27.20
N ASP A 273 8.79 18.73 -27.27
CA ASP A 273 9.74 19.78 -26.89
C ASP A 273 9.86 19.92 -25.35
N PHE A 274 11.05 20.30 -24.88
CA PHE A 274 11.37 20.43 -23.45
C PHE A 274 11.13 21.88 -22.99
N MET A 275 10.32 22.05 -21.93
CA MET A 275 9.92 23.37 -21.43
C MET A 275 10.66 23.79 -20.15
N GLY A 276 11.26 22.87 -19.41
CA GLY A 276 12.05 23.17 -18.23
C GLY A 276 12.12 22.06 -17.19
N ARG A 277 12.94 22.26 -16.16
CA ARG A 277 13.13 21.34 -15.04
C ARG A 277 13.11 22.06 -13.69
N CYS A 278 12.77 21.32 -12.64
CA CYS A 278 13.04 21.68 -11.25
C CYS A 278 13.31 20.39 -10.44
N GLN A 279 13.95 20.53 -9.27
CA GLN A 279 14.28 19.41 -8.40
C GLN A 279 13.81 19.71 -6.97
N VAL A 280 13.23 18.71 -6.30
CA VAL A 280 12.82 18.80 -4.89
C VAL A 280 13.70 17.89 -4.06
N ASP A 281 14.45 18.48 -3.12
CA ASP A 281 15.15 17.74 -2.07
C ASP A 281 14.17 17.41 -0.93
N LEU A 282 13.87 16.13 -0.76
CA LEU A 282 12.96 15.65 0.28
C LEU A 282 13.60 15.69 1.68
N SER A 283 14.93 15.82 1.80
CA SER A 283 15.62 15.91 3.09
C SER A 283 15.29 17.19 3.86
N LEU A 284 14.95 18.27 3.13
CA LEU A 284 14.62 19.59 3.67
C LEU A 284 13.17 19.68 4.18
N LEU A 285 12.32 18.73 3.82
CA LEU A 285 10.89 18.73 4.13
C LEU A 285 10.63 17.95 5.42
N SER A 286 9.93 18.58 6.39
CA SER A 286 9.53 17.87 7.61
C SER A 286 8.50 16.77 7.31
N LYS A 287 8.62 15.67 8.05
CA LYS A 287 7.79 14.47 7.92
C LYS A 287 6.40 14.70 8.54
N GLU A 288 5.40 13.98 8.02
CA GLU A 288 3.98 13.99 8.46
C GLU A 288 3.22 15.33 8.31
N CYS A 289 3.70 16.21 7.43
CA CYS A 289 2.99 17.42 7.03
C CYS A 289 3.08 17.66 5.52
N THR A 290 2.08 18.36 4.99
CA THR A 290 2.00 18.78 3.58
C THR A 290 2.69 20.12 3.40
N HIS A 291 3.66 20.17 2.49
CA HIS A 291 4.39 21.38 2.13
C HIS A 291 3.87 21.90 0.79
N ARG A 292 3.52 23.18 0.72
CA ARG A 292 3.32 23.85 -0.56
C ARG A 292 4.66 24.32 -1.10
N LEU A 293 4.98 23.91 -2.32
CA LEU A 293 6.20 24.30 -3.03
C LEU A 293 5.81 25.02 -4.32
N ASP A 294 6.21 26.28 -4.43
CA ASP A 294 6.11 27.06 -5.64
C ASP A 294 7.51 27.08 -6.30
N LEU A 295 7.72 26.25 -7.32
CA LEU A 295 9.05 25.95 -7.91
C LEU A 295 9.25 26.69 -9.24
N PRO A 296 10.26 27.57 -9.39
CA PRO A 296 10.64 28.11 -10.69
C PRO A 296 11.33 27.05 -11.56
N LEU A 297 11.18 27.14 -12.88
CA LEU A 297 11.88 26.28 -13.84
C LEU A 297 13.30 26.82 -14.11
N GLU A 298 14.32 25.95 -14.10
CA GLU A 298 15.73 26.35 -14.26
C GLU A 298 16.16 26.59 -15.72
N GLU A 299 15.49 25.92 -16.66
CA GLU A 299 15.88 25.84 -18.08
C GLU A 299 14.74 26.28 -19.02
N GLY A 300 13.85 27.13 -18.52
CA GLY A 300 12.74 27.73 -19.28
C GLY A 300 11.94 28.71 -18.42
N GLU A 301 10.94 29.36 -19.00
CA GLU A 301 10.08 30.32 -18.28
C GLU A 301 8.86 29.61 -17.69
N GLY A 302 8.51 29.97 -16.45
CA GLY A 302 7.32 29.52 -15.73
C GLY A 302 7.57 29.05 -14.29
N MET A 303 6.47 28.86 -13.55
CA MET A 303 6.45 28.39 -12.16
C MET A 303 5.52 27.18 -12.02
N LEU A 304 5.92 26.19 -11.23
CA LEU A 304 5.17 24.96 -10.98
C LEU A 304 4.73 24.89 -9.50
N VAL A 305 3.43 24.73 -9.26
CA VAL A 305 2.83 24.69 -7.91
C VAL A 305 2.50 23.24 -7.53
N LEU A 306 3.13 22.78 -6.45
CA LEU A 306 3.06 21.40 -5.97
C LEU A 306 2.72 21.36 -4.46
N LEU A 307 1.97 20.34 -4.04
CA LEU A 307 1.86 19.97 -2.63
C LEU A 307 2.64 18.66 -2.42
N VAL A 308 3.63 18.66 -1.53
CA VAL A 308 4.47 17.51 -1.24
C VAL A 308 4.29 17.08 0.21
N THR A 309 3.83 15.85 0.43
CA THR A 309 3.58 15.27 1.75
C THR A 309 4.51 14.09 1.99
N LEU A 310 5.42 14.21 2.96
CA LEU A 310 6.31 13.12 3.36
C LEU A 310 5.67 12.30 4.48
N THR A 311 5.00 11.21 4.11
CA THR A 311 4.53 10.22 5.09
C THR A 311 5.71 9.34 5.47
N ALA A 312 6.41 9.68 6.56
CA ALA A 312 7.48 8.85 7.09
C ALA A 312 6.91 7.54 7.62
N SER A 313 7.21 6.44 6.92
CA SER A 313 6.55 5.16 7.17
C SER A 313 7.55 4.15 7.71
N ALA A 314 7.67 4.13 9.03
CA ALA A 314 8.14 2.95 9.74
C ALA A 314 7.08 1.82 9.77
N ALA A 315 5.93 2.01 9.10
CA ALA A 315 4.69 1.30 9.39
C ALA A 315 3.97 0.68 8.17
N VAL A 316 4.40 1.00 6.95
CA VAL A 316 3.90 0.37 5.72
C VAL A 316 5.05 -0.38 5.05
N SER A 317 4.94 -1.70 4.94
CA SER A 317 6.04 -2.53 4.42
C SER A 317 5.55 -3.73 3.62
N ILE A 318 6.31 -4.13 2.59
CA ILE A 318 6.07 -5.36 1.81
C ILE A 318 7.23 -6.31 2.08
N ALA A 319 6.94 -7.44 2.71
CA ALA A 319 7.88 -8.52 2.98
C ALA A 319 7.50 -9.80 2.20
N ASP A 320 8.50 -10.63 1.94
CA ASP A 320 8.25 -12.05 1.64
C ASP A 320 7.82 -12.75 2.94
N LEU A 321 6.96 -13.79 2.84
CA LEU A 321 6.49 -14.60 3.98
C LEU A 321 7.62 -15.24 4.85
N SER A 322 8.87 -15.16 4.40
CA SER A 322 10.07 -15.58 5.13
C SER A 322 10.67 -14.51 6.07
N VAL A 323 10.11 -13.30 6.12
CA VAL A 323 10.58 -12.17 6.94
C VAL A 323 9.39 -11.52 7.65
N ASN A 324 8.75 -12.30 8.54
CA ASN A 324 7.56 -11.86 9.28
C ASN A 324 7.95 -11.16 10.59
N VAL A 325 7.80 -9.84 10.64
CA VAL A 325 8.04 -8.98 11.83
C VAL A 325 7.24 -9.43 13.07
N LEU A 326 6.07 -10.04 12.87
CA LEU A 326 5.21 -10.51 13.97
C LEU A 326 5.48 -11.96 14.41
N ASP A 327 6.30 -12.71 13.68
CA ASP A 327 6.70 -14.07 14.05
C ASP A 327 7.94 -14.07 14.97
N ASP A 328 8.74 -12.99 14.99
CA ASP A 328 9.79 -12.82 16.01
C ASP A 328 9.16 -12.42 17.36
N PRO A 329 9.27 -13.26 18.42
CA PRO A 329 8.68 -12.97 19.71
C PRO A 329 9.32 -11.79 20.45
N HIS A 330 10.47 -11.27 20.01
CA HIS A 330 11.07 -10.04 20.54
C HIS A 330 10.48 -8.78 19.89
N GLU A 331 10.43 -8.71 18.55
CA GLU A 331 9.83 -7.57 17.84
C GLU A 331 8.34 -7.43 18.17
N ARG A 332 7.59 -8.55 18.22
CA ARG A 332 6.18 -8.57 18.65
C ARG A 332 5.98 -8.02 20.06
N LYS A 333 6.90 -8.29 21.01
CA LYS A 333 6.82 -7.76 22.38
C LYS A 333 7.11 -6.26 22.42
N GLU A 334 8.04 -5.76 21.62
CA GLU A 334 8.35 -4.34 21.54
C GLU A 334 7.18 -3.54 20.93
N ILE A 335 6.54 -4.08 19.88
CA ILE A 335 5.31 -3.55 19.28
C ILE A 335 4.17 -3.53 20.30
N LEU A 336 3.91 -4.63 21.02
CA LEU A 336 2.88 -4.70 22.06
C LEU A 336 3.17 -3.69 23.20
N HIS A 337 4.43 -3.48 23.55
CA HIS A 337 4.83 -2.48 24.55
C HIS A 337 4.64 -1.04 24.03
N ARG A 338 4.85 -0.78 22.74
CA ARG A 338 4.57 0.52 22.09
C ARG A 338 3.09 0.89 22.14
N TYR A 339 2.21 -0.06 21.84
CA TYR A 339 0.76 0.14 21.85
C TYR A 339 0.08 -0.12 23.21
N ASN A 340 0.84 -0.34 24.28
CA ASN A 340 0.30 -0.58 25.63
C ASN A 340 -0.53 0.60 26.16
N VAL A 341 -1.59 0.32 26.92
CA VAL A 341 -2.55 1.29 27.49
C VAL A 341 -1.86 2.36 28.36
N LEU A 342 -0.75 2.02 29.00
CA LEU A 342 0.08 2.95 29.79
C LEU A 342 0.74 4.07 28.95
N ARG A 343 0.79 3.94 27.62
CA ARG A 343 1.38 4.94 26.69
C ARG A 343 0.35 5.64 25.80
N SER A 344 -0.94 5.53 26.11
CA SER A 344 -2.04 6.03 25.25
C SER A 344 -1.98 7.53 24.92
N PHE A 345 -1.36 8.37 25.76
CA PHE A 345 -1.25 9.82 25.52
C PHE A 345 -0.05 10.23 24.65
N HIS A 346 0.78 9.29 24.19
CA HIS A 346 1.94 9.58 23.32
C HIS A 346 1.67 9.18 21.87
N ASN A 347 1.86 10.11 20.93
CA ASN A 347 1.51 10.02 19.50
C ASN A 347 0.07 9.53 19.24
N ILE A 348 -0.90 10.44 19.33
CA ILE A 348 -2.35 10.13 19.23
C ILE A 348 -2.77 9.73 17.81
N LYS A 349 -2.02 10.13 16.77
CA LYS A 349 -2.30 9.76 15.37
C LYS A 349 -2.01 8.28 15.05
N ASP A 350 -1.12 7.66 15.82
CA ASP A 350 -0.69 6.27 15.68
C ASP A 350 -1.50 5.37 16.63
N VAL A 351 -2.59 4.78 16.12
CA VAL A 351 -3.57 4.00 16.91
C VAL A 351 -3.19 2.52 16.99
N GLY A 352 -2.60 1.96 15.94
CA GLY A 352 -2.19 0.56 15.84
C GLY A 352 -1.52 0.23 14.52
N MET A 353 -1.25 -1.05 14.29
CA MET A 353 -0.75 -1.59 13.02
C MET A 353 -1.56 -2.83 12.60
N VAL A 354 -1.62 -3.10 11.30
CA VAL A 354 -2.20 -4.33 10.75
C VAL A 354 -1.21 -4.99 9.79
N GLN A 355 -1.07 -6.30 9.89
CA GLN A 355 -0.28 -7.13 8.98
C GLN A 355 -1.20 -8.08 8.22
N VAL A 356 -1.18 -8.00 6.88
CA VAL A 356 -2.01 -8.75 5.95
C VAL A 356 -1.13 -9.69 5.14
N LYS A 357 -1.20 -10.99 5.40
CA LYS A 357 -0.49 -12.01 4.61
C LYS A 357 -1.44 -12.49 3.49
N VAL A 358 -1.17 -12.06 2.27
CA VAL A 358 -1.89 -12.49 1.06
C VAL A 358 -1.23 -13.78 0.57
N ILE A 359 -1.91 -14.90 0.80
CA ILE A 359 -1.37 -16.24 0.54
C ILE A 359 -1.58 -16.59 -0.93
N ARG A 360 -2.84 -16.75 -1.33
CA ARG A 360 -3.25 -17.29 -2.65
C ARG A 360 -4.73 -16.99 -2.93
N ALA A 361 -5.17 -17.15 -4.17
CA ALA A 361 -6.58 -17.26 -4.53
C ALA A 361 -6.87 -18.59 -5.24
N GLU A 362 -8.14 -18.98 -5.29
CA GLU A 362 -8.65 -20.16 -5.99
C GLU A 362 -9.91 -19.84 -6.78
N GLY A 363 -10.10 -20.49 -7.93
CA GLY A 363 -11.35 -20.46 -8.69
C GLY A 363 -11.73 -19.10 -9.27
N LEU A 364 -10.76 -18.25 -9.58
CA LEU A 364 -10.98 -16.94 -10.19
C LEU A 364 -11.72 -17.05 -11.53
N MET A 365 -12.45 -15.98 -11.88
CA MET A 365 -12.97 -15.80 -13.24
C MET A 365 -11.81 -15.76 -14.25
N ALA A 366 -12.03 -16.28 -15.46
CA ALA A 366 -11.11 -16.14 -16.58
C ALA A 366 -11.57 -14.95 -17.43
N ALA A 367 -10.77 -13.88 -17.49
CA ALA A 367 -11.05 -12.72 -18.35
C ALA A 367 -10.36 -12.82 -19.72
N ASP A 368 -9.21 -13.50 -19.83
CA ASP A 368 -8.54 -13.68 -21.13
C ASP A 368 -9.41 -14.45 -22.13
N VAL A 369 -9.29 -14.06 -23.40
CA VAL A 369 -9.71 -14.85 -24.58
C VAL A 369 -9.10 -16.26 -24.58
N THR A 370 -8.00 -16.48 -23.85
CA THR A 370 -7.35 -17.81 -23.70
C THR A 370 -7.95 -18.71 -22.61
N GLY A 371 -9.01 -18.26 -21.91
CA GLY A 371 -9.67 -19.02 -20.84
C GLY A 371 -8.88 -19.08 -19.54
N LYS A 372 -8.05 -18.07 -19.30
CA LYS A 372 -7.19 -17.90 -18.11
C LYS A 372 -7.21 -16.43 -17.68
N SER A 373 -6.38 -16.12 -16.70
CA SER A 373 -6.10 -14.76 -16.23
C SER A 373 -4.64 -14.68 -15.78
N ASP A 374 -4.11 -13.47 -15.77
CA ASP A 374 -2.83 -13.01 -15.25
C ASP A 374 -3.06 -12.21 -13.93
N PRO A 375 -3.58 -12.82 -12.84
CA PRO A 375 -4.06 -12.07 -11.69
C PRO A 375 -2.96 -11.46 -10.80
N PHE A 376 -3.23 -10.25 -10.32
CA PHE A 376 -2.57 -9.59 -9.21
C PHE A 376 -3.59 -9.12 -8.16
N CYS A 377 -3.13 -8.86 -6.94
CA CYS A 377 -3.96 -8.50 -5.81
C CYS A 377 -3.52 -7.13 -5.29
N VAL A 378 -4.48 -6.22 -5.12
CA VAL A 378 -4.32 -4.89 -4.54
C VAL A 378 -4.92 -4.91 -3.13
N VAL A 379 -4.21 -4.37 -2.15
CA VAL A 379 -4.62 -4.25 -0.75
C VAL A 379 -4.63 -2.76 -0.40
N GLU A 380 -5.77 -2.26 0.03
CA GLU A 380 -6.04 -0.86 0.33
C GLU A 380 -6.51 -0.69 1.78
N LEU A 381 -5.94 0.28 2.49
CA LEU A 381 -6.39 0.69 3.82
C LEU A 381 -6.43 2.22 3.91
N SER A 382 -7.64 2.78 4.00
CA SER A 382 -7.88 4.23 3.97
C SER A 382 -7.33 4.89 2.70
N ASN A 383 -6.13 5.47 2.76
CA ASN A 383 -5.42 6.10 1.65
C ASN A 383 -4.12 5.34 1.25
N ASP A 384 -3.73 4.31 2.00
CA ASP A 384 -2.54 3.50 1.69
C ASP A 384 -2.94 2.36 0.75
N ARG A 385 -2.28 2.24 -0.41
CA ARG A 385 -2.58 1.27 -1.47
C ARG A 385 -1.34 0.48 -1.88
N LEU A 386 -1.42 -0.86 -1.89
CA LEU A 386 -0.32 -1.75 -2.26
C LEU A 386 -0.76 -2.88 -3.17
N GLN A 387 0.20 -3.47 -3.89
CA GLN A 387 -0.08 -4.56 -4.82
C GLN A 387 0.91 -5.73 -4.69
N THR A 388 0.45 -6.93 -4.98
CA THR A 388 1.28 -8.13 -5.17
C THR A 388 2.00 -8.08 -6.52
N HIS A 389 2.69 -9.17 -6.86
CA HIS A 389 3.19 -9.39 -8.20
C HIS A 389 2.18 -10.20 -9.01
N THR A 390 2.09 -9.94 -10.30
CA THR A 390 1.27 -10.69 -11.25
C THR A 390 1.71 -12.14 -11.38
N VAL A 391 0.76 -13.06 -11.47
CA VAL A 391 0.98 -14.50 -11.68
C VAL A 391 0.35 -14.92 -13.01
N TYR A 392 1.16 -15.03 -14.05
CA TYR A 392 0.66 -15.28 -15.40
C TYR A 392 -0.06 -16.63 -15.58
N LYS A 393 -1.21 -16.60 -16.25
CA LYS A 393 -1.98 -17.71 -16.81
C LYS A 393 -2.42 -18.75 -15.78
N ASN A 394 -2.94 -18.26 -14.66
CA ASN A 394 -3.31 -19.07 -13.51
C ASN A 394 -4.56 -18.55 -12.77
N LEU A 395 -5.63 -19.35 -12.75
CA LEU A 395 -6.86 -19.08 -11.99
C LEU A 395 -6.77 -19.42 -10.49
N ASN A 396 -5.64 -19.99 -10.06
CA ASN A 396 -5.32 -20.29 -8.65
C ASN A 396 -3.93 -19.73 -8.29
N PRO A 397 -3.74 -18.40 -8.29
CA PRO A 397 -2.44 -17.77 -8.07
C PRO A 397 -1.97 -17.89 -6.62
N GLU A 398 -0.68 -18.11 -6.41
CA GLU A 398 -0.04 -18.04 -5.09
C GLU A 398 0.93 -16.86 -5.04
N TRP A 399 0.69 -15.90 -4.13
CA TRP A 399 1.51 -14.69 -4.00
C TRP A 399 2.46 -14.77 -2.81
N ASN A 400 2.02 -15.34 -1.68
CA ASN A 400 2.79 -15.47 -0.43
C ASN A 400 3.51 -14.17 -0.01
N LYS A 401 2.78 -13.04 -0.08
CA LYS A 401 3.29 -11.69 0.26
C LYS A 401 2.69 -11.21 1.58
N VAL A 402 3.49 -10.48 2.35
CA VAL A 402 3.08 -9.90 3.62
C VAL A 402 3.13 -8.39 3.50
N PHE A 403 1.98 -7.76 3.66
CA PHE A 403 1.81 -6.33 3.73
C PHE A 403 1.67 -5.93 5.19
N THR A 404 2.28 -4.83 5.60
CA THR A 404 2.01 -4.17 6.87
C THR A 404 1.49 -2.78 6.57
N PHE A 405 0.52 -2.30 7.34
CA PHE A 405 -0.04 -0.95 7.25
C PHE A 405 -0.17 -0.32 8.64
N ASN A 406 -0.17 1.01 8.71
CA ASN A 406 -0.47 1.72 9.93
C ASN A 406 -1.99 1.91 10.09
N VAL A 407 -2.52 1.60 11.27
CA VAL A 407 -3.93 1.85 11.59
C VAL A 407 -4.03 3.23 12.21
N LYS A 408 -4.52 4.20 11.42
CA LYS A 408 -4.84 5.56 11.89
C LYS A 408 -6.21 5.64 12.58
N ASP A 409 -7.12 4.75 12.20
CA ASP A 409 -8.45 4.59 12.78
C ASP A 409 -8.86 3.10 12.70
N ILE A 410 -9.30 2.52 13.81
CA ILE A 410 -9.69 1.10 13.90
C ILE A 410 -11.02 0.81 13.19
N HIS A 411 -11.81 1.85 12.90
CA HIS A 411 -13.05 1.74 12.13
C HIS A 411 -12.82 1.70 10.61
N SER A 412 -11.56 1.81 10.18
CA SER A 412 -11.18 1.60 8.78
C SER A 412 -11.51 0.19 8.31
N VAL A 413 -11.72 0.07 7.00
CA VAL A 413 -12.00 -1.20 6.32
C VAL A 413 -10.81 -1.52 5.44
N LEU A 414 -10.33 -2.76 5.54
CA LEU A 414 -9.31 -3.30 4.65
C LEU A 414 -10.00 -3.78 3.37
N GLU A 415 -9.72 -3.11 2.26
CA GLU A 415 -10.21 -3.50 0.94
C GLU A 415 -9.14 -4.35 0.24
N VAL A 416 -9.53 -5.51 -0.29
CA VAL A 416 -8.64 -6.39 -1.06
C VAL A 416 -9.32 -6.69 -2.39
N THR A 417 -8.70 -6.23 -3.48
CA THR A 417 -9.23 -6.33 -4.84
C THR A 417 -8.30 -7.17 -5.70
N VAL A 418 -8.84 -8.14 -6.42
CA VAL A 418 -8.11 -8.94 -7.41
C VAL A 418 -8.41 -8.39 -8.80
N TYR A 419 -7.34 -8.17 -9.57
CA TYR A 419 -7.38 -7.63 -10.93
C TYR A 419 -6.60 -8.54 -11.88
N ASP A 420 -6.90 -8.44 -13.17
CA ASP A 420 -6.18 -9.09 -14.27
C ASP A 420 -5.20 -8.09 -14.92
N GLU A 421 -3.92 -8.45 -15.13
CA GLU A 421 -2.95 -7.54 -15.76
C GLU A 421 -2.96 -7.66 -17.29
N ASP A 422 -3.80 -6.85 -17.92
CA ASP A 422 -3.81 -6.69 -19.38
C ASP A 422 -2.62 -5.89 -19.91
N ARG A 423 -2.03 -6.33 -21.02
CA ARG A 423 -0.85 -5.69 -21.62
C ARG A 423 -1.12 -4.35 -22.29
N ASP A 424 -2.33 -4.17 -22.80
CA ASP A 424 -2.74 -3.05 -23.66
C ASP A 424 -4.05 -2.38 -23.19
N ARG A 425 -4.52 -2.69 -21.97
CA ARG A 425 -5.75 -2.14 -21.36
C ARG A 425 -5.56 -1.80 -19.88
N SER A 426 -6.53 -1.07 -19.32
CA SER A 426 -6.70 -0.96 -17.87
C SER A 426 -7.02 -2.33 -17.28
N ALA A 427 -6.37 -2.69 -16.18
CA ALA A 427 -6.54 -3.99 -15.52
C ALA A 427 -8.01 -4.33 -15.24
N ASP A 428 -8.44 -5.50 -15.73
CA ASP A 428 -9.83 -5.96 -15.61
C ASP A 428 -10.14 -6.43 -14.17
N PHE A 429 -11.38 -6.23 -13.72
CA PHE A 429 -11.79 -6.54 -12.35
C PHE A 429 -12.18 -8.03 -12.21
N LEU A 430 -11.51 -8.75 -11.30
CA LEU A 430 -11.80 -10.17 -11.03
C LEU A 430 -12.58 -10.40 -9.72
N GLY A 431 -12.58 -9.44 -8.80
CA GLY A 431 -13.40 -9.50 -7.58
C GLY A 431 -12.83 -8.69 -6.41
N LYS A 432 -13.68 -8.33 -5.45
CA LYS A 432 -13.30 -7.55 -4.26
C LYS A 432 -13.79 -8.16 -2.96
N VAL A 433 -13.09 -7.91 -1.86
CA VAL A 433 -13.57 -8.13 -0.50
C VAL A 433 -13.26 -6.93 0.38
N ALA A 434 -14.16 -6.60 1.31
CA ALA A 434 -14.01 -5.52 2.27
C ALA A 434 -14.14 -6.07 3.69
N ILE A 435 -13.11 -5.91 4.51
CA ILE A 435 -12.97 -6.54 5.83
C ILE A 435 -12.77 -5.44 6.89
N PRO A 436 -13.76 -5.14 7.75
CA PRO A 436 -13.60 -4.20 8.84
C PRO A 436 -12.54 -4.68 9.84
N LEU A 437 -11.59 -3.82 10.23
CA LEU A 437 -10.47 -4.22 11.09
C LEU A 437 -10.92 -4.81 12.44
N LEU A 438 -12.07 -4.36 12.97
CA LEU A 438 -12.67 -4.88 14.21
C LEU A 438 -13.22 -6.31 14.11
N ASN A 439 -13.49 -6.82 12.91
CA ASN A 439 -14.01 -8.18 12.69
C ASN A 439 -12.90 -9.23 12.52
N ILE A 440 -11.63 -8.80 12.51
CA ILE A 440 -10.49 -9.65 12.19
C ILE A 440 -10.07 -10.50 13.39
N GLN A 441 -9.91 -11.80 13.17
CA GLN A 441 -9.38 -12.74 14.16
C GLN A 441 -7.88 -12.96 13.89
N ASN A 442 -7.06 -12.46 14.81
CA ASN A 442 -5.60 -12.48 14.68
C ASN A 442 -5.03 -13.90 14.54
N GLY A 443 -4.20 -14.11 13.51
CA GLY A 443 -3.52 -15.38 13.24
C GLY A 443 -4.39 -16.48 12.61
N GLU A 444 -5.67 -16.21 12.30
CA GLU A 444 -6.52 -17.16 11.58
C GLU A 444 -6.29 -17.08 10.06
N ARG A 445 -6.10 -18.24 9.41
CA ARG A 445 -6.10 -18.36 7.95
C ARG A 445 -7.51 -18.54 7.45
N LYS A 446 -8.09 -17.49 6.88
CA LYS A 446 -9.49 -17.48 6.45
C LYS A 446 -9.62 -17.35 4.94
N ALA A 447 -10.62 -18.04 4.39
CA ALA A 447 -10.98 -18.00 2.99
C ALA A 447 -12.16 -17.04 2.82
N TYR A 448 -11.98 -15.99 2.02
CA TYR A 448 -12.98 -14.98 1.74
C TYR A 448 -13.48 -15.14 0.31
N ALA A 449 -14.79 -15.31 0.13
CA ALA A 449 -15.39 -15.27 -1.20
C ALA A 449 -15.31 -13.85 -1.79
N LEU A 450 -15.00 -13.76 -3.08
CA LEU A 450 -14.95 -12.49 -3.80
C LEU A 450 -16.38 -11.99 -4.13
N LYS A 451 -16.54 -10.68 -4.20
CA LYS A 451 -17.78 -9.97 -4.55
C LYS A 451 -17.60 -9.07 -5.78
N SER A 452 -18.72 -8.55 -6.27
CA SER A 452 -18.79 -7.51 -7.32
C SER A 452 -18.02 -6.24 -6.92
N LYS A 453 -17.86 -5.30 -7.85
CA LYS A 453 -17.14 -4.05 -7.61
C LYS A 453 -17.84 -3.20 -6.53
N GLU A 454 -19.16 -3.26 -6.52
CA GLU A 454 -20.11 -2.60 -5.61
C GLU A 454 -20.23 -3.32 -4.26
N LEU A 455 -19.62 -4.50 -4.11
CA LEU A 455 -19.67 -5.39 -2.94
C LEU A 455 -21.09 -5.91 -2.60
N THR A 456 -22.03 -5.85 -3.54
CA THR A 456 -23.40 -6.35 -3.41
C THR A 456 -23.45 -7.86 -3.70
N GLY A 457 -23.25 -8.26 -4.96
CA GLY A 457 -23.36 -9.65 -5.42
C GLY A 457 -22.09 -10.52 -5.23
N PRO A 458 -22.24 -11.86 -5.22
CA PRO A 458 -21.13 -12.81 -5.23
C PRO A 458 -20.36 -12.78 -6.57
N THR A 459 -19.07 -13.10 -6.53
CA THR A 459 -18.22 -13.24 -7.75
C THR A 459 -17.41 -14.53 -7.68
N LYS A 460 -17.04 -15.09 -8.85
CA LYS A 460 -16.28 -16.34 -8.93
C LYS A 460 -14.85 -16.16 -8.42
N GLY A 461 -14.60 -16.72 -7.25
CA GLY A 461 -13.26 -16.89 -6.68
C GLY A 461 -13.24 -16.74 -5.18
N VAL A 462 -12.18 -17.27 -4.56
CA VAL A 462 -11.96 -17.24 -3.12
C VAL A 462 -10.52 -16.84 -2.85
N ILE A 463 -10.29 -15.87 -1.96
CA ILE A 463 -8.94 -15.42 -1.57
C ILE A 463 -8.61 -15.86 -0.14
N PHE A 464 -7.39 -16.37 0.06
CA PHE A 464 -6.89 -16.85 1.35
C PHE A 464 -5.98 -15.79 1.97
N LEU A 465 -6.41 -15.28 3.13
CA LEU A 465 -5.74 -14.23 3.87
C LEU A 465 -5.47 -14.69 5.31
N GLU A 466 -4.36 -14.25 5.88
CA GLU A 466 -4.05 -14.35 7.32
C GLU A 466 -3.75 -12.92 7.79
N ILE A 467 -4.50 -12.41 8.77
CA ILE A 467 -4.43 -11.00 9.15
C ILE A 467 -4.25 -10.86 10.66
N ASP A 468 -3.32 -9.99 11.07
CA ASP A 468 -3.01 -9.68 12.48
C ASP A 468 -3.16 -8.17 12.71
N VAL A 469 -4.07 -7.77 13.60
CA VAL A 469 -4.28 -6.37 14.02
C VAL A 469 -3.80 -6.17 15.46
N ILE A 470 -2.93 -5.18 15.68
CA ILE A 470 -2.46 -4.78 17.02
C ILE A 470 -2.77 -3.29 17.20
N TYR A 471 -3.64 -2.94 18.13
CA TYR A 471 -4.04 -1.55 18.36
C TYR A 471 -4.23 -1.23 19.85
N ASN A 472 -4.18 0.05 20.18
CA ASN A 472 -4.48 0.55 21.52
C ASN A 472 -5.96 0.96 21.62
N VAL A 473 -6.72 0.25 22.45
CA VAL A 473 -8.16 0.45 22.69
C VAL A 473 -8.51 1.89 23.11
N VAL A 474 -7.68 2.51 23.97
CA VAL A 474 -7.95 3.86 24.50
C VAL A 474 -7.61 4.93 23.46
N LYS A 475 -6.52 4.78 22.70
CA LYS A 475 -6.22 5.65 21.56
C LYS A 475 -7.31 5.56 20.50
N ALA A 476 -7.75 4.35 20.16
CA ALA A 476 -8.84 4.12 19.22
C ALA A 476 -10.12 4.83 19.69
N GLY A 477 -10.50 4.67 20.95
CA GLY A 477 -11.67 5.34 21.53
C GLY A 477 -11.58 6.87 21.52
N MET A 478 -10.41 7.46 21.74
CA MET A 478 -10.25 8.91 21.59
C MET A 478 -10.28 9.35 20.12
N ARG A 479 -9.76 8.52 19.19
CA ARG A 479 -9.81 8.81 17.75
C ARG A 479 -11.23 8.87 17.21
N THR A 480 -12.19 8.13 17.79
CA THR A 480 -13.60 8.14 17.34
C THR A 480 -14.34 9.47 17.50
N LEU A 481 -13.76 10.42 18.25
CA LEU A 481 -14.33 11.76 18.47
C LEU A 481 -13.66 12.85 17.62
N ILE A 482 -12.67 12.47 16.80
CA ILE A 482 -11.91 13.34 15.89
C ILE A 482 -12.41 13.04 14.47
N PRO A 483 -12.55 14.02 13.56
CA PRO A 483 -12.99 13.76 12.18
C PRO A 483 -12.19 12.63 11.49
N ILE A 484 -12.91 11.87 10.67
CA ILE A 484 -12.36 10.81 9.82
C ILE A 484 -11.46 11.44 8.74
N GLU A 485 -10.40 10.74 8.33
CA GLU A 485 -9.59 11.18 7.19
C GLU A 485 -10.36 10.92 5.90
N GLN A 486 -10.48 11.95 5.05
CA GLN A 486 -11.11 11.82 3.74
C GLN A 486 -10.28 10.90 2.84
N LYS A 487 -10.96 10.03 2.07
CA LYS A 487 -10.32 9.21 1.05
C LYS A 487 -10.06 10.11 -0.16
N TYR A 488 -8.81 10.27 -0.57
CA TYR A 488 -8.49 11.13 -1.73
C TYR A 488 -8.84 10.48 -3.08
N ILE A 489 -9.17 9.19 -3.05
CA ILE A 489 -9.59 8.39 -4.19
C ILE A 489 -11.07 8.05 -4.00
N GLU A 490 -11.95 8.96 -4.42
CA GLU A 490 -13.39 8.74 -4.55
C GLU A 490 -13.72 8.58 -6.05
N GLU A 491 -14.47 7.54 -6.40
CA GLU A 491 -14.99 7.39 -7.76
C GLU A 491 -16.17 8.36 -7.97
N GLU A 492 -16.22 9.03 -9.11
CA GLU A 492 -17.27 10.02 -9.39
C GLU A 492 -18.68 9.38 -9.29
N PRO A 493 -19.60 9.94 -8.48
CA PRO A 493 -20.91 9.34 -8.26
C PRO A 493 -21.76 9.39 -9.53
N ARG A 494 -22.00 8.22 -10.12
CA ARG A 494 -22.89 8.08 -11.28
C ARG A 494 -24.35 8.17 -10.83
N VAL A 495 -25.14 8.99 -11.51
CA VAL A 495 -26.60 9.02 -11.31
C VAL A 495 -27.17 7.68 -11.73
N SER A 496 -27.77 6.97 -10.79
CA SER A 496 -28.56 5.77 -11.06
C SER A 496 -29.97 5.97 -10.51
N LYS A 497 -30.96 5.72 -11.38
CA LYS A 497 -32.38 5.81 -11.03
C LYS A 497 -32.76 4.80 -9.94
N GLN A 498 -32.10 3.63 -9.93
CA GLN A 498 -32.28 2.58 -8.93
C GLN A 498 -31.77 3.01 -7.56
N LEU A 499 -30.54 3.57 -7.46
CA LEU A 499 -29.99 4.08 -6.19
C LEU A 499 -30.88 5.17 -5.58
N LEU A 500 -31.42 6.09 -6.40
CA LEU A 500 -32.35 7.11 -5.92
C LEU A 500 -33.64 6.49 -5.37
N LEU A 501 -34.24 5.51 -6.06
CA LEU A 501 -35.43 4.80 -5.59
C LEU A 501 -35.17 3.99 -4.30
N GLN A 502 -34.02 3.31 -4.23
CA GLN A 502 -33.59 2.54 -3.06
C GLN A 502 -33.37 3.46 -1.84
N ASN A 503 -32.69 4.59 -2.01
CA ASN A 503 -32.49 5.59 -0.97
C ASN A 503 -33.82 6.23 -0.53
N PHE A 504 -34.73 6.51 -1.47
CA PHE A 504 -36.08 6.96 -1.13
C PHE A 504 -36.85 5.91 -0.31
N ASN A 505 -36.75 4.62 -0.65
CA ASN A 505 -37.38 3.53 0.10
C ASN A 505 -36.76 3.36 1.51
N ARG A 506 -35.44 3.53 1.66
CA ARG A 506 -34.75 3.58 2.96
C ARG A 506 -35.28 4.72 3.83
N VAL A 507 -35.31 5.95 3.32
CA VAL A 507 -35.89 7.12 4.02
C VAL A 507 -37.37 6.89 4.35
N ARG A 508 -38.16 6.34 3.42
CA ARG A 508 -39.59 6.03 3.64
C ARG A 508 -39.80 5.05 4.79
N ARG A 509 -38.96 4.02 4.95
CA ARG A 509 -39.04 3.09 6.10
C ARG A 509 -38.83 3.84 7.43
N CYS A 510 -37.81 4.70 7.50
CA CYS A 510 -37.55 5.53 8.69
C CYS A 510 -38.72 6.48 9.01
N ILE A 511 -39.27 7.16 8.00
CA ILE A 511 -40.42 8.07 8.18
C ILE A 511 -41.67 7.31 8.60
N MET A 512 -41.95 6.14 8.01
CA MET A 512 -43.12 5.33 8.38
C MET A 512 -43.04 4.82 9.82
N PHE A 513 -41.85 4.50 10.34
CA PHE A 513 -41.68 4.19 11.76
C PHE A 513 -42.05 5.38 12.65
N LEU A 514 -41.61 6.60 12.31
CA LEU A 514 -41.96 7.82 13.05
C LEU A 514 -43.47 8.13 12.98
N ILE A 515 -44.10 7.95 11.82
CA ILE A 515 -45.55 8.11 11.66
C ILE A 515 -46.29 7.08 12.54
N ASN A 516 -45.90 5.80 12.51
CA ASN A 516 -46.52 4.77 13.34
C ASN A 516 -46.37 5.05 14.84
N ALA A 517 -45.21 5.55 15.28
CA ALA A 517 -45.01 5.99 16.66
C ALA A 517 -45.89 7.20 17.02
N GLY A 518 -46.00 8.18 16.13
CA GLY A 518 -46.90 9.33 16.29
C GLY A 518 -48.38 8.92 16.39
N CYS A 519 -48.84 8.03 15.51
CA CYS A 519 -50.19 7.46 15.55
C CYS A 519 -50.43 6.67 16.84
N TYR A 520 -49.44 5.92 17.35
CA TYR A 520 -49.55 5.22 18.63
C TYR A 520 -49.70 6.18 19.82
N ILE A 521 -48.96 7.29 19.83
CA ILE A 521 -49.10 8.36 20.83
C ILE A 521 -50.49 9.01 20.72
N ASN A 522 -50.96 9.29 19.50
CA ASN A 522 -52.28 9.86 19.27
C ASN A 522 -53.42 8.93 19.74
N SER A 523 -53.32 7.63 19.44
CA SER A 523 -54.22 6.56 19.94
C SER A 523 -54.32 6.52 21.47
N CYS A 524 -53.21 6.83 22.16
CA CYS A 524 -53.18 6.96 23.62
C CYS A 524 -53.82 8.26 24.14
N PHE A 525 -53.83 9.35 23.37
CA PHE A 525 -54.53 10.59 23.70
C PHE A 525 -56.03 10.56 23.35
N GLU A 526 -56.42 9.79 22.32
CA GLU A 526 -57.81 9.61 21.88
C GLU A 526 -58.56 8.52 22.66
N TRP A 527 -57.89 7.82 23.57
CA TRP A 527 -58.45 6.77 24.44
C TRP A 527 -59.02 5.54 23.69
N GLU A 528 -58.58 5.28 22.46
CA GLU A 528 -59.00 4.12 21.65
C GLU A 528 -58.83 2.78 22.38
N SER A 529 -57.80 2.69 23.22
CA SER A 529 -57.60 1.59 24.17
C SER A 529 -57.48 2.14 25.59
N PRO A 530 -58.51 1.98 26.47
CA PRO A 530 -58.49 2.58 27.80
C PRO A 530 -57.36 2.03 28.67
N GLN A 531 -57.00 0.74 28.51
CA GLN A 531 -55.89 0.14 29.25
C GLN A 531 -54.54 0.78 28.88
N ARG A 532 -54.27 1.01 27.58
CA ARG A 532 -53.03 1.64 27.12
C ARG A 532 -52.96 3.09 27.57
N SER A 533 -54.07 3.82 27.43
CA SER A 533 -54.17 5.25 27.75
C SER A 533 -54.02 5.52 29.25
N ILE A 534 -54.61 4.68 30.12
CA ILE A 534 -54.39 4.75 31.58
C ILE A 534 -52.92 4.52 31.92
N CYS A 535 -52.29 3.48 31.37
CA CYS A 535 -50.87 3.19 31.61
C CYS A 535 -49.97 4.33 31.11
N ALA A 536 -50.22 4.86 29.91
CA ALA A 536 -49.49 5.99 29.34
C ALA A 536 -49.65 7.27 30.17
N PHE A 537 -50.86 7.56 30.65
CA PHE A 537 -51.14 8.70 31.51
C PHE A 537 -50.46 8.59 32.88
N LEU A 538 -50.52 7.42 33.54
CA LEU A 538 -49.84 7.17 34.80
C LEU A 538 -48.31 7.29 34.65
N LEU A 539 -47.75 6.76 33.55
CA LEU A 539 -46.34 6.91 33.23
C LEU A 539 -45.97 8.38 32.99
N PHE A 540 -46.78 9.13 32.22
CA PHE A 540 -46.57 10.55 31.98
C PHE A 540 -46.56 11.36 33.28
N VAL A 541 -47.54 11.17 34.16
CA VAL A 541 -47.61 11.87 35.46
C VAL A 541 -46.39 11.53 36.33
N LEU A 542 -46.01 10.25 36.40
CA LEU A 542 -44.83 9.79 37.17
C LEU A 542 -43.54 10.39 36.61
N VAL A 543 -43.35 10.37 35.29
CA VAL A 543 -42.16 10.92 34.63
C VAL A 543 -42.08 12.43 34.85
N VAL A 544 -43.13 13.20 34.54
CA VAL A 544 -43.11 14.67 34.66
C VAL A 544 -42.90 15.12 36.11
N TRP A 545 -43.46 14.42 37.10
CA TRP A 545 -43.27 14.73 38.51
C TRP A 545 -41.83 14.50 39.00
N ASN A 546 -41.13 13.53 38.42
CA ASN A 546 -39.77 13.11 38.84
C ASN A 546 -38.70 13.43 37.78
N PHE A 547 -38.98 14.35 36.84
CA PHE A 547 -38.10 14.59 35.70
C PHE A 547 -36.88 15.45 36.08
N GLU A 548 -35.70 14.85 36.04
CA GLU A 548 -34.42 15.53 36.14
C GLU A 548 -33.59 15.33 34.86
N LEU A 549 -32.73 16.30 34.52
CA LEU A 549 -32.01 16.32 33.23
C LEU A 549 -31.08 15.11 33.01
N TYR A 550 -30.50 14.53 34.08
CA TYR A 550 -29.68 13.32 33.98
C TYR A 550 -30.49 12.08 33.61
N MET A 551 -31.82 12.11 33.71
CA MET A 551 -32.68 10.99 33.30
C MET A 551 -32.68 10.78 31.79
N VAL A 552 -32.45 11.82 30.97
CA VAL A 552 -32.48 11.70 29.50
C VAL A 552 -31.37 10.76 28.98
N PRO A 553 -30.08 10.94 29.31
CA PRO A 553 -29.05 9.97 28.92
C PRO A 553 -29.21 8.62 29.62
N LEU A 554 -29.81 8.58 30.83
CA LEU A 554 -30.09 7.34 31.55
C LEU A 554 -31.13 6.48 30.82
N VAL A 555 -32.19 7.07 30.25
CA VAL A 555 -33.17 6.37 29.40
C VAL A 555 -32.51 5.81 28.14
N LEU A 556 -31.59 6.55 27.50
CA LEU A 556 -30.83 6.05 26.35
C LEU A 556 -29.91 4.86 26.73
N LEU A 557 -29.30 4.91 27.91
CA LEU A 557 -28.51 3.80 28.47
C LEU A 557 -29.40 2.58 28.73
N MET A 558 -30.59 2.78 29.30
CA MET A 558 -31.57 1.70 29.51
C MET A 558 -32.02 1.06 28.19
N LEU A 559 -32.19 1.83 27.11
CA LEU A 559 -32.48 1.29 25.77
C LEU A 559 -31.31 0.45 25.21
N LEU A 560 -30.06 0.92 25.34
CA LEU A 560 -28.86 0.17 24.96
C LEU A 560 -28.73 -1.14 25.74
N ALA A 561 -28.96 -1.10 27.06
CA ALA A 561 -28.92 -2.27 27.93
C ALA A 561 -30.07 -3.26 27.65
N TRP A 562 -31.27 -2.76 27.37
CA TRP A 562 -32.41 -3.59 26.97
C TRP A 562 -32.15 -4.33 25.66
N ASN A 563 -31.64 -3.62 24.64
CA ASN A 563 -31.27 -4.23 23.36
C ASN A 563 -30.12 -5.24 23.51
N TYR A 564 -29.14 -4.99 24.39
CA TYR A 564 -28.10 -5.96 24.73
C TYR A 564 -28.68 -7.25 25.31
N ILE A 565 -29.62 -7.14 26.26
CA ILE A 565 -30.30 -8.29 26.87
C ILE A 565 -31.16 -9.03 25.84
N LEU A 566 -31.83 -8.33 24.92
CA LEU A 566 -32.63 -8.94 23.86
C LEU A 566 -31.77 -9.79 22.90
N ILE A 567 -30.60 -9.29 22.52
CA ILE A 567 -29.61 -10.00 21.70
C ILE A 567 -29.02 -11.19 22.47
N ALA A 568 -28.63 -10.99 23.74
CA ALA A 568 -28.14 -12.07 24.61
C ALA A 568 -29.19 -13.16 24.87
N SER A 569 -30.48 -12.82 24.80
CA SER A 569 -31.61 -13.77 24.87
C SER A 569 -31.85 -14.55 23.56
N GLY A 570 -31.03 -14.35 22.52
CA GLY A 570 -31.11 -15.10 21.26
C GLY A 570 -32.29 -14.75 20.36
N LYS A 571 -32.98 -13.62 20.61
CA LYS A 571 -34.13 -13.18 19.80
C LYS A 571 -33.67 -12.25 18.69
N ASP A 572 -33.08 -12.83 17.65
CA ASP A 572 -32.40 -12.12 16.57
C ASP A 572 -33.36 -11.29 15.70
N THR A 573 -33.58 -10.03 16.10
CA THR A 573 -34.31 -9.04 15.28
C THR A 573 -33.50 -8.64 14.04
N ARG A 574 -32.19 -8.93 14.03
CA ARG A 574 -31.22 -8.57 12.98
C ARG A 574 -31.50 -9.27 11.64
N GLN A 575 -32.08 -10.46 11.67
CA GLN A 575 -32.21 -11.30 10.47
C GLN A 575 -33.30 -10.80 9.51
N GLY A 576 -34.36 -10.17 10.02
CA GLY A 576 -35.46 -9.61 9.21
C GLY A 576 -35.06 -8.33 8.47
N ASP A 577 -34.36 -7.41 9.14
CA ASP A 577 -33.86 -6.17 8.51
C ASP A 577 -32.82 -6.48 7.42
N VAL A 578 -31.93 -7.44 7.67
CA VAL A 578 -30.91 -7.90 6.72
C VAL A 578 -31.56 -8.55 5.50
N GLN A 579 -32.53 -9.46 5.69
CA GLN A 579 -33.24 -10.08 4.56
C GLN A 579 -33.97 -9.02 3.73
N ALA A 580 -34.67 -8.08 4.36
CA ALA A 580 -35.37 -6.99 3.66
C ALA A 580 -34.44 -5.93 3.02
N VAL A 581 -33.11 -6.09 3.12
CA VAL A 581 -32.12 -5.35 2.32
C VAL A 581 -31.51 -6.26 1.26
N GLU A 582 -31.31 -7.55 1.53
CA GLU A 582 -30.91 -8.56 0.53
C GLU A 582 -31.96 -8.64 -0.58
N ASP A 583 -33.25 -8.76 -0.26
CA ASP A 583 -34.35 -8.79 -1.22
C ASP A 583 -34.38 -7.52 -2.11
N LEU A 584 -33.96 -6.37 -1.58
CA LEU A 584 -33.85 -5.09 -2.31
C LEU A 584 -32.56 -4.96 -3.15
N LEU A 585 -31.64 -5.92 -3.04
CA LEU A 585 -30.40 -6.02 -3.79
C LEU A 585 -30.43 -7.20 -4.78
N GLU A 586 -31.15 -8.29 -4.49
CA GLU A 586 -31.38 -9.39 -5.46
C GLU A 586 -32.25 -8.92 -6.64
N ASP A 587 -33.14 -7.94 -6.43
CA ASP A 587 -33.85 -7.19 -7.48
C ASP A 587 -32.90 -6.42 -8.45
N GLU A 588 -31.58 -6.35 -8.20
CA GLU A 588 -30.59 -5.73 -9.10
C GLU A 588 -30.24 -6.60 -10.33
N ASP A 589 -30.37 -7.94 -10.24
CA ASP A 589 -29.77 -8.88 -11.20
C ASP A 589 -30.71 -9.36 -12.34
N GLU A 590 -32.04 -9.22 -12.22
CA GLU A 590 -32.98 -9.81 -13.21
C GLU A 590 -33.40 -8.90 -14.39
N ASP A 591 -33.09 -7.60 -14.39
CA ASP A 591 -33.63 -6.64 -15.38
C ASP A 591 -32.58 -5.73 -16.07
N PHE A 592 -32.66 -5.70 -17.41
CA PHE A 592 -31.93 -4.85 -18.39
C PHE A 592 -30.60 -5.33 -18.98
N ASP A 593 -30.71 -6.37 -19.82
CA ASP A 593 -29.99 -6.41 -21.09
C ASP A 593 -30.91 -5.85 -22.21
N ARG A 594 -30.92 -4.51 -22.44
CA ARG A 594 -31.59 -3.89 -23.61
C ARG A 594 -31.27 -2.41 -23.92
N ASP A 595 -30.79 -2.22 -25.14
CA ASP A 595 -30.97 -1.04 -26.01
C ASP A 595 -30.53 0.36 -25.50
N ASP A 596 -29.21 0.55 -25.39
CA ASP A 596 -28.62 1.88 -25.64
C ASP A 596 -28.79 2.25 -27.12
N LYS A 597 -29.77 3.11 -27.42
CA LYS A 597 -29.96 3.67 -28.76
C LYS A 597 -30.24 5.17 -28.73
N ASP A 598 -29.26 5.91 -29.23
CA ASP A 598 -29.27 7.29 -29.74
C ASP A 598 -30.38 8.24 -29.27
N SER A 599 -29.99 9.32 -28.60
CA SER A 599 -30.62 10.62 -28.87
C SER A 599 -29.62 11.79 -28.84
N GLU A 600 -29.28 12.29 -30.01
CA GLU A 600 -28.64 13.60 -30.14
C GLU A 600 -29.60 14.72 -29.72
N ARG A 601 -29.12 15.69 -28.91
CA ARG A 601 -29.57 17.10 -28.97
C ARG A 601 -28.60 18.05 -28.26
N LYS A 602 -27.58 18.50 -28.99
CA LYS A 602 -26.52 19.44 -28.55
C LYS A 602 -26.99 20.87 -28.12
N GLY A 603 -28.30 21.11 -27.97
CA GLY A 603 -28.87 22.37 -27.47
C GLY A 603 -29.38 22.34 -26.02
N PHE A 604 -29.54 21.16 -25.42
CA PHE A 604 -30.11 21.01 -24.06
C PHE A 604 -29.10 20.57 -22.99
N MET A 605 -27.86 20.25 -23.37
CA MET A 605 -26.90 19.60 -22.47
C MET A 605 -26.64 20.40 -21.18
N ASN A 606 -26.47 21.72 -21.24
CA ASN A 606 -26.23 22.52 -20.02
C ASN A 606 -27.42 22.51 -19.04
N LYS A 607 -28.66 22.34 -19.54
CA LYS A 607 -29.84 22.12 -18.69
C LYS A 607 -29.91 20.69 -18.16
N LEU A 608 -29.43 19.73 -18.94
CA LEU A 608 -29.42 18.32 -18.57
C LEU A 608 -28.36 18.02 -17.52
N TYR A 609 -27.16 18.61 -17.62
CA TYR A 609 -26.14 18.61 -16.57
C TYR A 609 -26.66 19.30 -15.29
N ALA A 610 -27.30 20.48 -15.38
CA ALA A 610 -27.88 21.11 -14.20
C ALA A 610 -28.98 20.25 -13.52
N ILE A 611 -29.77 19.49 -14.30
CA ILE A 611 -30.73 18.51 -13.74
C ILE A 611 -29.99 17.31 -13.14
N GLN A 612 -28.93 16.83 -13.79
CA GLN A 612 -28.08 15.74 -13.31
C GLN A 612 -27.43 16.10 -11.97
N ASP A 613 -26.84 17.29 -11.84
CA ASP A 613 -26.24 17.79 -10.61
C ASP A 613 -27.26 17.92 -9.47
N VAL A 614 -28.48 18.40 -9.77
CA VAL A 614 -29.59 18.43 -8.81
C VAL A 614 -30.02 17.02 -8.41
N CYS A 615 -30.06 16.06 -9.35
CA CYS A 615 -30.33 14.66 -9.06
C CYS A 615 -29.24 14.02 -8.20
N ILE A 616 -27.95 14.26 -8.47
CA ILE A 616 -26.83 13.81 -7.63
C ILE A 616 -26.96 14.42 -6.22
N SER A 617 -27.21 15.72 -6.13
CA SER A 617 -27.38 16.40 -4.84
C SER A 617 -28.55 15.85 -4.03
N VAL A 618 -29.69 15.55 -4.67
CA VAL A 618 -30.85 14.92 -4.00
C VAL A 618 -30.56 13.46 -3.63
N GLN A 619 -29.89 12.70 -4.50
CA GLN A 619 -29.49 11.31 -4.23
C GLN A 619 -28.55 11.22 -3.02
N ASN A 620 -27.55 12.11 -2.96
CA ASN A 620 -26.59 12.21 -1.86
C ASN A 620 -27.28 12.66 -0.56
N ALA A 621 -28.17 13.66 -0.62
CA ALA A 621 -28.92 14.11 0.56
C ALA A 621 -29.88 13.04 1.10
N LEU A 622 -30.53 12.26 0.23
CA LEU A 622 -31.36 11.12 0.63
C LEU A 622 -30.52 9.99 1.26
N ASP A 623 -29.32 9.71 0.73
CA ASP A 623 -28.41 8.74 1.33
C ASP A 623 -27.84 9.22 2.68
N GLU A 624 -27.49 10.49 2.81
CA GLU A 624 -27.02 11.06 4.08
C GLU A 624 -28.10 10.96 5.16
N VAL A 625 -29.36 11.29 4.84
CA VAL A 625 -30.49 11.15 5.78
C VAL A 625 -30.80 9.68 6.11
N ALA A 626 -30.81 8.79 5.11
CA ALA A 626 -31.03 7.36 5.32
C ALA A 626 -29.92 6.74 6.18
N SER A 627 -28.67 6.93 5.79
CA SER A 627 -27.50 6.41 6.48
C SER A 627 -27.38 6.98 7.90
N TYR A 628 -27.73 8.24 8.14
CA TYR A 628 -27.74 8.81 9.49
C TYR A 628 -28.76 8.12 10.41
N GLY A 629 -29.98 7.88 9.92
CA GLY A 629 -31.01 7.13 10.65
C GLY A 629 -30.59 5.67 10.94
N GLU A 630 -30.03 4.99 9.93
CA GLU A 630 -29.49 3.64 10.05
C GLU A 630 -28.32 3.58 11.05
N ARG A 631 -27.38 4.53 11.00
CA ARG A 631 -26.24 4.63 11.93
C ARG A 631 -26.68 4.78 13.39
N ILE A 632 -27.70 5.59 13.65
CA ILE A 632 -28.30 5.69 14.99
C ILE A 632 -28.90 4.33 15.39
N LYS A 633 -29.78 3.75 14.56
CA LYS A 633 -30.37 2.42 14.78
C LYS A 633 -29.31 1.37 15.12
N ASN A 634 -28.24 1.34 14.34
CA ASN A 634 -27.16 0.36 14.40
C ASN A 634 -26.28 0.52 15.66
N THR A 635 -26.13 1.74 16.17
CA THR A 635 -25.54 2.01 17.50
C THR A 635 -26.34 1.34 18.62
N PHE A 636 -27.68 1.47 18.57
CA PHE A 636 -28.59 0.87 19.56
C PHE A 636 -28.77 -0.65 19.38
N ASN A 637 -28.60 -1.18 18.17
CA ASN A 637 -28.72 -2.61 17.84
C ASN A 637 -27.40 -3.39 17.98
N TRP A 638 -26.34 -2.78 18.55
CA TRP A 638 -25.04 -3.40 18.78
C TRP A 638 -24.44 -4.02 17.49
N THR A 639 -24.48 -3.29 16.37
CA THR A 639 -23.82 -3.76 15.13
C THR A 639 -22.30 -3.80 15.29
N VAL A 640 -21.73 -2.77 15.91
CA VAL A 640 -20.30 -2.65 16.26
C VAL A 640 -20.18 -2.52 17.79
N PRO A 641 -19.91 -3.62 18.53
CA PRO A 641 -19.92 -3.62 19.99
C PRO A 641 -18.96 -2.59 20.63
N PHE A 642 -17.83 -2.29 19.98
CA PHE A 642 -16.88 -1.26 20.41
C PHE A 642 -17.53 0.13 20.50
N LEU A 643 -18.30 0.53 19.47
CA LEU A 643 -18.95 1.85 19.43
C LEU A 643 -20.13 1.91 20.41
N SER A 644 -20.93 0.84 20.52
CA SER A 644 -22.00 0.77 21.52
C SER A 644 -21.46 0.85 22.97
N TRP A 645 -20.32 0.21 23.26
CA TRP A 645 -19.64 0.37 24.56
C TRP A 645 -19.11 1.79 24.78
N LEU A 646 -18.53 2.43 23.76
CA LEU A 646 -18.06 3.81 23.85
C LEU A 646 -19.24 4.77 24.09
N ALA A 647 -20.38 4.55 23.43
CA ALA A 647 -21.62 5.29 23.68
C ALA A 647 -22.12 5.11 25.12
N ILE A 648 -22.07 3.89 25.68
CA ILE A 648 -22.41 3.67 27.11
C ILE A 648 -21.46 4.44 28.02
N VAL A 649 -20.15 4.38 27.81
CA VAL A 649 -19.17 5.13 28.61
C VAL A 649 -19.41 6.63 28.52
N ALA A 650 -19.65 7.16 27.32
CA ALA A 650 -19.97 8.57 27.10
C ALA A 650 -21.28 8.96 27.82
N LEU A 651 -22.35 8.18 27.67
CA LEU A 651 -23.64 8.42 28.36
C LEU A 651 -23.48 8.36 29.89
N CYS A 652 -22.69 7.43 30.43
CA CYS A 652 -22.36 7.36 31.87
C CYS A 652 -21.61 8.60 32.37
N VAL A 653 -20.67 9.14 31.57
CA VAL A 653 -19.98 10.39 31.93
C VAL A 653 -20.95 11.57 31.87
N VAL A 654 -21.84 11.62 30.87
CA VAL A 654 -22.86 12.67 30.75
C VAL A 654 -23.90 12.61 31.86
N THR A 655 -24.37 11.42 32.29
CA THR A 655 -25.28 11.30 33.46
C THR A 655 -24.60 11.78 34.74
N LEU A 656 -23.35 11.37 35.01
CA LEU A 656 -22.59 11.84 36.17
C LEU A 656 -22.38 13.35 36.15
N VAL A 657 -22.02 13.92 35.00
CA VAL A 657 -21.84 15.37 34.84
C VAL A 657 -23.15 16.12 35.07
N LEU A 658 -24.28 15.67 34.50
CA LEU A 658 -25.59 16.30 34.69
C LEU A 658 -26.15 16.12 36.11
N TYR A 659 -25.73 15.07 36.83
CA TYR A 659 -26.09 14.83 38.23
C TYR A 659 -25.35 15.77 39.18
N PHE A 660 -24.03 15.96 39.00
CA PHE A 660 -23.22 16.82 39.87
C PHE A 660 -23.19 18.30 39.48
N ILE A 661 -23.37 18.62 38.19
CA ILE A 661 -23.20 19.98 37.65
C ILE A 661 -24.53 20.48 37.06
N PRO A 662 -25.18 21.49 37.68
CA PRO A 662 -26.37 22.11 37.14
C PRO A 662 -26.15 22.65 35.71
N LEU A 663 -27.08 22.36 34.80
CA LEU A 663 -26.98 22.65 33.36
C LEU A 663 -26.58 24.11 33.04
N ARG A 664 -26.95 25.08 33.88
CA ARG A 664 -26.52 26.50 33.72
C ARG A 664 -25.00 26.67 33.62
N TYR A 665 -24.22 25.89 34.35
CA TYR A 665 -22.75 25.98 34.31
C TYR A 665 -22.17 25.29 33.07
N ILE A 666 -22.80 24.21 32.62
CA ILE A 666 -22.42 23.49 31.39
C ILE A 666 -22.67 24.40 30.18
N VAL A 667 -23.86 25.02 30.08
CA VAL A 667 -24.20 25.98 29.02
C VAL A 667 -23.30 27.21 29.06
N LEU A 668 -22.97 27.74 30.25
CA LEU A 668 -22.04 28.85 30.39
C LEU A 668 -20.63 28.49 29.90
N ALA A 669 -20.09 27.34 30.33
CA ALA A 669 -18.77 26.86 29.91
C ALA A 669 -18.71 26.56 28.40
N TRP A 670 -19.75 25.92 27.86
CA TRP A 670 -19.89 25.65 26.42
C TRP A 670 -19.98 26.95 25.61
N GLY A 671 -20.78 27.92 26.07
CA GLY A 671 -20.89 29.24 25.44
C GLY A 671 -19.56 29.98 25.43
N VAL A 672 -18.90 30.09 26.59
CA VAL A 672 -17.56 30.69 26.69
C VAL A 672 -16.57 30.00 25.76
N ASN A 673 -16.56 28.66 25.70
CA ASN A 673 -15.69 27.92 24.78
C ASN A 673 -16.02 28.22 23.31
N LYS A 674 -17.30 28.18 22.89
CA LYS A 674 -17.67 28.42 21.48
C LYS A 674 -17.38 29.85 21.02
N PHE A 675 -17.60 30.85 21.89
CA PHE A 675 -17.24 32.24 21.59
C PHE A 675 -15.72 32.49 21.61
N THR A 676 -14.94 31.76 22.42
CA THR A 676 -13.48 31.93 22.49
C THR A 676 -12.67 31.02 21.55
N LYS A 677 -13.23 29.90 21.04
CA LYS A 677 -12.53 28.94 20.17
C LYS A 677 -11.89 29.62 18.95
N LYS A 678 -12.66 30.42 18.20
CA LYS A 678 -12.17 31.15 17.00
C LYS A 678 -11.27 32.36 17.31
N LEU A 679 -11.26 32.85 18.55
CA LEU A 679 -10.32 33.86 19.03
C LEU A 679 -8.98 33.25 19.46
N ARG A 680 -8.98 31.98 19.88
CA ARG A 680 -7.78 31.24 20.34
C ARG A 680 -7.08 30.49 19.21
N ASP A 681 -7.83 30.00 18.23
CA ASP A 681 -7.29 29.30 17.06
C ASP A 681 -8.09 29.65 15.79
N PRO A 682 -7.56 30.54 14.91
CA PRO A 682 -8.20 30.94 13.67
C PRO A 682 -8.40 29.79 12.66
N TYR A 683 -7.63 28.71 12.76
CA TYR A 683 -7.62 27.61 11.80
C TYR A 683 -8.33 26.34 12.31
N SER A 684 -8.96 26.41 13.49
CA SER A 684 -9.71 25.26 14.03
C SER A 684 -10.90 24.90 13.13
N ILE A 685 -10.88 23.68 12.60
CA ILE A 685 -12.01 23.11 11.85
C ILE A 685 -13.19 22.96 12.83
N ASP A 686 -14.38 23.45 12.44
CA ASP A 686 -15.61 23.24 13.20
C ASP A 686 -16.04 21.77 13.05
N ASN A 687 -15.74 20.96 14.06
CA ASN A 687 -16.09 19.55 14.15
C ASN A 687 -17.39 19.34 14.95
N ASN A 688 -18.08 18.23 14.71
CA ASN A 688 -19.27 17.82 15.47
C ASN A 688 -19.08 16.37 15.95
N GLU A 689 -18.65 16.23 17.20
CA GLU A 689 -18.25 14.96 17.83
C GLU A 689 -19.32 13.86 17.70
N LEU A 690 -20.61 14.22 17.67
CA LEU A 690 -21.70 13.27 17.47
C LEU A 690 -21.75 12.72 16.03
N LEU A 691 -21.52 13.58 15.03
CA LEU A 691 -21.44 13.18 13.62
C LEU A 691 -20.13 12.43 13.33
N ASP A 692 -19.03 12.84 13.96
CA ASP A 692 -17.73 12.15 13.89
C ASP A 692 -17.81 10.75 14.53
N PHE A 693 -18.60 10.57 15.59
CA PHE A 693 -18.90 9.24 16.14
C PHE A 693 -19.84 8.42 15.24
N LEU A 694 -20.96 9.00 14.79
CA LEU A 694 -21.96 8.28 13.99
C LEU A 694 -21.46 7.91 12.60
N SER A 695 -20.57 8.70 11.99
CA SER A 695 -19.98 8.40 10.67
C SER A 695 -19.13 7.11 10.67
N ARG A 696 -18.63 6.68 11.84
CA ARG A 696 -17.89 5.43 12.04
C ARG A 696 -18.77 4.21 12.25
N VAL A 697 -20.06 4.42 12.52
CA VAL A 697 -21.03 3.33 12.53
C VAL A 697 -21.36 2.99 11.07
N PRO A 698 -21.41 1.71 10.68
CA PRO A 698 -21.82 1.34 9.33
C PRO A 698 -23.32 1.56 9.11
N SER A 699 -23.69 2.06 7.94
CA SER A 699 -25.08 2.04 7.43
C SER A 699 -25.52 0.60 7.14
N ASP A 700 -26.82 0.37 6.91
CA ASP A 700 -27.30 -1.00 6.64
C ASP A 700 -26.68 -1.56 5.35
N VAL A 701 -26.52 -0.71 4.32
CA VAL A 701 -25.82 -1.04 3.06
C VAL A 701 -24.38 -1.46 3.33
N GLN A 702 -23.64 -0.70 4.15
CA GLN A 702 -22.25 -1.03 4.52
C GLN A 702 -22.17 -2.35 5.31
N VAL A 703 -23.13 -2.63 6.20
CA VAL A 703 -23.21 -3.92 6.90
C VAL A 703 -23.35 -5.09 5.92
N MET A 704 -24.11 -4.93 4.83
CA MET A 704 -24.23 -5.94 3.77
C MET A 704 -22.93 -6.08 2.95
N GLN A 705 -22.30 -4.97 2.58
CA GLN A 705 -21.02 -4.98 1.87
C GLN A 705 -19.92 -5.71 2.67
N TYR A 706 -19.90 -5.54 4.00
CA TYR A 706 -18.95 -6.21 4.90
C TYR A 706 -19.41 -7.61 5.36
N ARG A 707 -20.61 -8.06 4.98
CA ARG A 707 -21.14 -9.39 5.30
C ARG A 707 -20.31 -10.46 4.61
N GLU A 708 -19.78 -11.40 5.38
CA GLU A 708 -19.07 -12.57 4.85
C GLU A 708 -20.05 -13.52 4.16
N LEU A 709 -19.81 -13.80 2.88
CA LEU A 709 -20.55 -14.83 2.14
C LEU A 709 -20.00 -16.22 2.52
N LYS A 710 -20.89 -17.20 2.67
CA LYS A 710 -20.48 -18.58 2.96
C LYS A 710 -19.79 -19.18 1.74
N VAL A 711 -18.58 -19.69 1.92
CA VAL A 711 -17.90 -20.49 0.89
C VAL A 711 -18.59 -21.85 0.80
N ASP A 712 -19.15 -22.18 -0.36
CA ASP A 712 -19.83 -23.46 -0.56
C ASP A 712 -18.86 -24.64 -0.38
N PRO A 713 -19.18 -25.64 0.48
CA PRO A 713 -18.26 -26.73 0.81
C PRO A 713 -17.99 -27.70 -0.35
N CYS A 714 -18.67 -27.57 -1.49
CA CYS A 714 -18.50 -28.39 -2.69
C CYS A 714 -17.10 -28.29 -3.33
N HIS A 715 -16.29 -27.28 -2.99
CA HIS A 715 -14.91 -27.13 -3.48
C HIS A 715 -13.80 -27.42 -2.43
N SER A 716 -14.08 -28.26 -1.42
CA SER A 716 -13.03 -28.73 -0.49
C SER A 716 -11.99 -29.67 -1.17
N PRO A 717 -10.66 -29.43 -1.07
CA PRO A 717 -9.68 -30.13 -1.91
C PRO A 717 -9.33 -31.59 -1.53
N ASN A 718 -9.86 -32.15 -0.44
CA ASN A 718 -9.24 -33.30 0.24
C ASN A 718 -9.96 -34.66 0.16
N LYS A 719 -10.91 -34.88 -0.77
CA LYS A 719 -11.61 -36.19 -0.93
C LYS A 719 -11.50 -36.88 -2.30
N ARG A 720 -10.73 -36.36 -3.27
CA ARG A 720 -10.47 -37.04 -4.55
C ARG A 720 -9.15 -37.84 -4.56
N LYS A 721 -8.99 -38.79 -3.64
CA LYS A 721 -7.91 -39.80 -3.72
C LYS A 721 -8.18 -41.13 -3.00
N LYS A 722 -9.31 -41.77 -3.33
CA LYS A 722 -9.48 -43.23 -3.27
C LYS A 722 -10.76 -43.66 -3.99
N ASN A 723 -10.59 -44.45 -5.05
CA ASN A 723 -11.43 -45.56 -5.53
C ASN A 723 -11.46 -45.64 -7.07
N ASN A 724 -10.42 -46.25 -7.64
CA ASN A 724 -10.59 -47.13 -8.80
C ASN A 724 -10.46 -48.56 -8.27
N PRO A 725 -11.52 -49.39 -8.30
CA PRO A 725 -11.36 -50.80 -8.63
C PRO A 725 -11.17 -50.94 -10.16
N GLY A 726 -10.62 -52.09 -10.58
CA GLY A 726 -10.49 -52.44 -12.01
C GLY A 726 -11.70 -53.19 -12.56
#